data_AF-A0A9P6MU07-F1
#
_entry.id   AF-A0A9P6MU07-F1
#
_cell.length_a   1.000
_cell.length_b   1.000
_cell.length_c   1.000
_cell.angle_alpha   90.00
_cell.angle_beta   90.00
_cell.angle_gamma   90.00
#
_symmetry.space_group_name_H-M   'P 1'
#
loop_
_entity.id
_entity.type
_entity.pdbx_description
1 polymer ?
#
loop_
_entity_poly.entity_id
_entity_poly.type
_entity_poly.pdbx_seq_one_letter_code
_entity_poly.pdbx_strand_id
1 'polypeptide(L)'
;MDQLHHFYNLRAASPFMLEQSKHQQIPEPSVWERHSTLQNVCMVLSIFFWFFSFTAAFGAITISRWRYSGKHQRSLSSRLPKDDAPGVSIIRPLRGIDCNMYENLASSFRQDYPRFEIIFSVAHPNDPAIAVVKDLMKKFPNVDTRLIIGEKNVGINPKINNMIQSYETAKYDIVWVCDSNVYVDPGCMGRSVDKMMKPGVGLVHHLPFGVRPQTLGSELELMFLNTVHAKMYLFINWTGLASCVVGKSSLYRRSDLDKVGGLAKFGKYMAEDNLIATEIFNMGYKHEMTSDLAYQSLGSMTPSDYFLRRARWTRIRKYTVTGATIVEPFIEMIGCGLAASYGFNLLYQTHFLNFLAFHIVMWFLIDLSMYQALHGEKVHNLRGFLMAWSMRELAALPLYLYAVVGSTVDWRDQTFMLKRDGTVEPLALPASSSAPSGGAIAISSPTSTTFANLANTVVPQSTQDSLRKFFRRPAVISVVSSTLAVIHFVVDILIKSQRNGNYEDEDDDEVSLSEDAMLAEDTLFIREEEEEGEDEKELEQELRSKDTSKLKLRNPPLKRPHLRHRATYNCSSSSDDGGIEYEIVSATKDEAQPRRSARIRMQMESKAMGSQQGPKPPVFSRTRSEVDVLMDRQLTEDDALSKAVEPYLSDSLSRRGRTRRDLSASAKFKNT
;
A
#
# COMPACT_ATOMS: atom_id res chain seq x y z
N MET A 1 2.53 101.75 2.67
CA MET A 1 3.71 101.42 3.47
C MET A 1 3.31 100.34 4.47
N ASP A 2 2.89 99.15 3.99
CA ASP A 2 2.48 98.01 4.84
C ASP A 2 2.29 96.69 4.06
N GLN A 3 3.14 96.42 3.05
CA GLN A 3 3.13 95.13 2.32
C GLN A 3 4.53 94.67 1.88
N LEU A 4 5.56 94.92 2.68
CA LEU A 4 6.93 94.47 2.37
C LEU A 4 7.72 93.94 3.57
N HIS A 5 7.06 93.67 4.70
CA HIS A 5 7.70 93.11 5.91
C HIS A 5 7.28 91.67 6.28
N HIS A 6 6.43 91.00 5.49
CA HIS A 6 5.97 89.63 5.82
C HIS A 6 6.61 88.50 5.00
N PHE A 7 7.52 88.81 4.08
CA PHE A 7 8.14 87.81 3.19
C PHE A 7 9.60 87.42 3.53
N TYR A 8 10.13 87.86 4.68
CA TYR A 8 11.53 87.58 5.06
C TYR A 8 11.74 86.73 6.34
N ASN A 9 10.67 86.18 6.94
CA ASN A 9 10.78 85.39 8.18
C ASN A 9 10.38 83.91 8.08
N LEU A 10 10.27 83.34 6.87
CA LEU A 10 9.97 81.91 6.66
C LEU A 10 11.17 81.08 6.16
N ARG A 11 12.41 81.56 6.38
CA ARG A 11 13.63 80.86 5.93
C ARG A 11 14.65 80.57 7.03
N ALA A 12 14.15 80.28 8.24
CA ALA A 12 14.96 79.74 9.33
C ALA A 12 14.18 78.70 10.14
N ALA A 13 13.58 77.71 9.48
CA ALA A 13 13.37 76.42 10.14
C ALA A 13 14.75 75.74 10.17
N SER A 14 15.30 75.53 11.36
CA SER A 14 16.58 74.83 11.53
C SER A 14 16.48 73.42 10.93
N PRO A 15 17.57 72.84 10.40
CA PRO A 15 17.60 71.44 9.95
C PRO A 15 17.10 70.46 11.02
N PHE A 16 17.21 70.86 12.29
CA PHE A 16 16.77 70.11 13.47
C PHE A 16 15.24 69.91 13.56
N MET A 17 14.43 70.86 13.06
CA MET A 17 12.95 70.74 13.08
C MET A 17 12.42 69.85 11.95
N LEU A 18 13.15 69.75 10.83
CA LEU A 18 12.83 68.80 9.75
C LEU A 18 13.28 67.38 10.08
N GLU A 19 14.29 67.23 10.93
CA GLU A 19 14.80 65.93 11.39
C GLU A 19 13.91 65.30 12.49
N GLN A 20 13.27 66.11 13.34
CA GLN A 20 12.26 65.62 14.30
C GLN A 20 10.93 65.18 13.65
N SER A 21 10.64 65.61 12.43
CA SER A 21 9.42 65.18 11.71
C SER A 21 9.54 63.80 11.03
N LYS A 22 10.76 63.24 10.95
CA LYS A 22 11.03 61.94 10.29
C LYS A 22 10.93 60.71 11.18
N HIS A 23 10.53 60.87 12.46
CA HIS A 23 10.47 59.77 13.43
C HIS A 23 9.13 59.59 14.14
N GLN A 24 8.02 60.03 13.52
CA GLN A 24 6.75 59.34 13.77
C GLN A 24 6.65 58.15 12.81
N GLN A 25 7.35 57.06 13.13
CA GLN A 25 7.00 55.75 12.57
C GLN A 25 5.56 55.47 13.02
N ILE A 26 4.60 55.65 12.11
CA ILE A 26 3.26 55.11 12.30
C ILE A 26 3.47 53.61 12.57
N PRO A 27 3.04 53.08 13.73
CA PRO A 27 3.24 51.67 14.02
C PRO A 27 2.60 50.86 12.90
N GLU A 28 3.35 49.94 12.31
CA GLU A 28 2.78 49.08 11.28
C GLU A 28 1.54 48.39 11.86
N PRO A 29 0.41 48.39 11.11
CA PRO A 29 -0.79 47.72 11.57
C PRO A 29 -0.46 46.28 11.93
N SER A 30 -0.98 45.84 13.08
CA SER A 30 -0.81 44.46 13.53
C SER A 30 -1.38 43.49 12.48
N VAL A 31 -0.93 42.23 12.49
CA VAL A 31 -1.46 41.20 11.57
C VAL A 31 -2.99 41.17 11.58
N TRP A 32 -3.60 41.37 12.75
CA TRP A 32 -5.06 41.37 12.95
C TRP A 32 -5.77 42.57 12.32
N GLU A 33 -5.09 43.71 12.22
CA GLU A 33 -5.60 44.94 11.61
C GLU A 33 -5.36 44.99 10.09
N ARG A 34 -4.34 44.26 9.59
CA ARG A 34 -4.00 44.20 8.16
C ARG A 34 -5.00 43.41 7.32
N HIS A 35 -5.71 42.47 7.93
CA HIS A 35 -6.56 41.51 7.24
C HIS A 35 -8.00 41.58 7.71
N SER A 36 -8.93 41.22 6.83
CA SER A 36 -10.34 41.09 7.21
C SER A 36 -10.55 40.01 8.27
N THR A 37 -11.65 40.10 9.02
CA THR A 37 -12.03 39.08 10.02
C THR A 37 -12.06 37.67 9.44
N LEU A 38 -12.58 37.52 8.21
CA LEU A 38 -12.61 36.22 7.52
C LEU A 38 -11.20 35.68 7.26
N GLN A 39 -10.29 36.51 6.77
CA GLN A 39 -8.90 36.13 6.55
C GLN A 39 -8.20 35.76 7.85
N ASN A 40 -8.44 36.49 8.94
CA ASN A 40 -7.91 36.16 10.26
C ASN A 40 -8.40 34.80 10.75
N VAL A 41 -9.69 34.48 10.57
CA VAL A 41 -10.25 33.16 10.91
C VAL A 41 -9.62 32.07 10.05
N CYS A 42 -9.55 32.24 8.73
CA CYS A 42 -8.92 31.28 7.83
C CYS A 42 -7.44 31.06 8.15
N MET A 43 -6.71 32.12 8.49
CA MET A 43 -5.31 32.06 8.90
C MET A 43 -5.15 31.19 10.15
N VAL A 44 -5.90 31.50 11.21
CA VAL A 44 -5.82 30.76 12.48
C VAL A 44 -6.19 29.29 12.29
N LEU A 45 -7.29 29.01 11.58
CA LEU A 45 -7.73 27.64 11.33
C LEU A 45 -6.70 26.86 10.50
N SER A 46 -6.15 27.45 9.45
CA SER A 46 -5.19 26.77 8.58
C SER A 46 -3.90 26.40 9.32
N ILE A 47 -3.40 27.32 10.16
CA ILE A 47 -2.20 27.08 10.97
C ILE A 47 -2.50 26.02 12.04
N PHE A 48 -3.65 26.11 12.72
CA PHE A 48 -4.08 25.10 13.69
C PHE A 48 -4.17 23.71 13.07
N PHE A 49 -4.84 23.57 11.92
CA PHE A 49 -4.97 22.29 11.22
C PHE A 49 -3.62 21.72 10.77
N TRP A 50 -2.68 22.58 10.36
CA TRP A 50 -1.33 22.15 10.00
C TRP A 50 -0.61 21.55 11.21
N PHE A 51 -0.54 22.26 12.34
CA PHE A 51 0.08 21.75 13.57
C PHE A 51 -0.63 20.50 14.10
N PHE A 52 -1.96 20.48 14.07
CA PHE A 52 -2.75 19.32 14.46
C PHE A 52 -2.43 18.10 13.59
N SER A 53 -2.36 18.26 12.26
CA SER A 53 -2.07 17.17 11.33
C SER A 53 -0.67 16.59 11.54
N PHE A 54 0.35 17.43 11.71
CA PHE A 54 1.70 16.95 12.03
C PHE A 54 1.77 16.28 13.40
N THR A 55 1.12 16.85 14.42
CA THR A 55 1.06 16.23 15.77
C THR A 55 0.39 14.87 15.72
N ALA A 56 -0.74 14.76 15.02
CA ALA A 56 -1.44 13.50 14.81
C ALA A 56 -0.57 12.47 14.07
N ALA A 57 0.16 12.91 13.04
CA ALA A 57 1.07 12.05 12.29
C ALA A 57 2.26 11.56 13.14
N PHE A 58 2.91 12.43 13.92
CA PHE A 58 3.97 12.04 14.84
C PHE A 58 3.45 11.09 15.93
N GLY A 59 2.26 11.36 16.46
CA GLY A 59 1.57 10.46 17.39
C GLY A 59 1.36 9.08 16.77
N ALA A 60 0.83 9.01 15.54
CA ALA A 60 0.61 7.77 14.82
C ALA A 60 1.90 6.97 14.57
N ILE A 61 3.00 7.64 14.20
CA ILE A 61 4.31 7.01 14.04
C ILE A 61 4.81 6.43 15.37
N THR A 62 4.67 7.18 16.46
CA THR A 62 5.06 6.73 17.81
C THR A 62 4.23 5.51 18.23
N ILE A 63 2.92 5.56 18.02
CA ILE A 63 2.00 4.44 18.26
C ILE A 63 2.39 3.23 17.41
N SER A 64 2.72 3.45 16.13
CA SER A 64 3.15 2.39 15.21
C SER A 64 4.39 1.68 15.72
N ARG A 65 5.43 2.44 16.09
CA ARG A 65 6.68 1.88 16.63
C ARG A 65 6.43 1.13 17.94
N TRP A 66 5.69 1.73 18.86
CA TRP A 66 5.37 1.11 20.14
C TRP A 66 4.56 -0.20 19.98
N ARG A 67 3.59 -0.22 19.06
CA ARG A 67 2.65 -1.33 18.90
C ARG A 67 3.19 -2.45 18.01
N TYR A 68 3.93 -2.13 16.95
CA TYR A 68 4.29 -3.09 15.88
C TYR A 68 5.79 -3.43 15.82
N SER A 69 6.69 -2.65 16.41
CA SER A 69 8.14 -2.97 16.39
C SER A 69 8.55 -4.03 17.42
N GLY A 70 7.67 -4.36 18.38
CA GLY A 70 7.94 -5.37 19.41
C GLY A 70 7.60 -6.80 19.02
N LYS A 71 8.16 -7.77 19.76
CA LYS A 71 7.69 -9.17 19.69
C LYS A 71 6.25 -9.22 20.18
N HIS A 72 5.39 -9.91 19.45
CA HIS A 72 3.99 -10.06 19.82
C HIS A 72 3.90 -10.76 21.17
N GLN A 73 3.10 -10.19 22.07
CA GLN A 73 2.85 -10.82 23.36
C GLN A 73 2.14 -12.16 23.17
N ARG A 74 2.51 -13.14 23.98
CA ARG A 74 1.81 -14.43 24.01
C ARG A 74 0.44 -14.23 24.64
N SER A 75 -0.57 -14.78 23.99
CA SER A 75 -1.94 -14.69 24.49
C SER A 75 -2.13 -15.52 25.76
N LEU A 76 -2.91 -15.00 26.70
CA LEU A 76 -3.35 -15.74 27.89
C LEU A 76 -4.45 -16.73 27.51
N SER A 77 -5.46 -16.27 26.77
CA SER A 77 -6.58 -17.10 26.33
C SER A 77 -6.16 -18.29 25.47
N SER A 78 -5.06 -18.18 24.71
CA SER A 78 -4.54 -19.30 23.90
C SER A 78 -3.92 -20.42 24.73
N ARG A 79 -3.56 -20.14 25.98
CA ARG A 79 -2.96 -21.12 26.91
C ARG A 79 -4.00 -21.79 27.80
N LEU A 80 -5.25 -21.35 27.75
CA LEU A 80 -6.32 -21.96 28.51
C LEU A 80 -6.63 -23.35 27.94
N PRO A 81 -7.05 -24.31 28.78
CA PRO A 81 -7.68 -25.53 28.32
C PRO A 81 -8.84 -25.21 27.37
N LYS A 82 -9.11 -26.10 26.41
CA LYS A 82 -10.13 -25.89 25.37
C LYS A 82 -11.50 -25.53 25.93
N ASP A 83 -11.88 -26.11 27.07
CA ASP A 83 -13.21 -25.91 27.66
C ASP A 83 -13.34 -24.55 28.36
N ASP A 84 -12.22 -23.99 28.85
CA ASP A 84 -12.14 -22.71 29.54
C ASP A 84 -11.91 -21.53 28.59
N ALA A 85 -11.32 -21.79 27.41
CA ALA A 85 -11.08 -20.77 26.42
C ALA A 85 -12.41 -20.21 25.85
N PRO A 86 -12.56 -18.87 25.74
CA PRO A 86 -13.69 -18.28 25.03
C PRO A 86 -13.76 -18.78 23.59
N GLY A 87 -14.91 -19.30 23.18
CA GLY A 87 -15.06 -19.78 21.80
C GLY A 87 -15.13 -18.62 20.78
N VAL A 88 -14.57 -18.83 19.58
CA VAL A 88 -14.60 -17.85 18.48
C VAL A 88 -15.17 -18.49 17.21
N SER A 89 -16.15 -17.83 16.58
CA SER A 89 -16.69 -18.23 15.27
C SER A 89 -16.14 -17.30 14.20
N ILE A 90 -15.24 -17.78 13.34
CA ILE A 90 -14.73 -16.99 12.21
C ILE A 90 -15.73 -17.07 11.06
N ILE A 91 -16.15 -15.93 10.51
CA ILE A 91 -16.96 -15.85 9.30
C ILE A 91 -16.11 -15.27 8.18
N ARG A 92 -15.93 -16.05 7.11
CA ARG A 92 -15.24 -15.66 5.88
C ARG A 92 -16.25 -15.55 4.73
N PRO A 93 -16.78 -14.34 4.41
CA PRO A 93 -17.58 -14.14 3.20
C PRO A 93 -16.70 -14.25 1.95
N LEU A 94 -17.10 -15.07 1.00
CA LEU A 94 -16.38 -15.29 -0.25
C LEU A 94 -17.25 -14.91 -1.46
N ARG A 95 -16.60 -14.43 -2.51
CA ARG A 95 -17.19 -14.34 -3.86
C ARG A 95 -16.07 -14.29 -4.89
N GLY A 96 -16.02 -15.27 -5.79
CA GLY A 96 -14.96 -15.39 -6.77
C GLY A 96 -13.59 -15.70 -6.14
N ILE A 97 -12.53 -15.54 -6.93
CA ILE A 97 -11.15 -15.78 -6.50
C ILE A 97 -10.42 -14.47 -6.24
N ASP A 98 -9.96 -14.29 -5.01
CA ASP A 98 -9.09 -13.17 -4.63
C ASP A 98 -7.60 -13.49 -4.86
N CYS A 99 -6.78 -12.44 -4.93
CA CYS A 99 -5.32 -12.59 -4.95
C CYS A 99 -4.85 -13.38 -3.71
N ASN A 100 -4.06 -14.43 -3.95
CA ASN A 100 -3.48 -15.26 -2.90
C ASN A 100 -4.53 -15.89 -1.96
N MET A 101 -5.75 -16.12 -2.45
CA MET A 101 -6.90 -16.58 -1.65
C MET A 101 -6.61 -17.83 -0.83
N TYR A 102 -5.93 -18.83 -1.40
CA TYR A 102 -5.61 -20.07 -0.69
C TYR A 102 -4.84 -19.79 0.60
N GLU A 103 -3.75 -19.01 0.54
CA GLU A 103 -2.96 -18.68 1.72
C GLU A 103 -3.69 -17.73 2.67
N ASN A 104 -4.52 -16.83 2.13
CA ASN A 104 -5.32 -15.93 2.95
C ASN A 104 -6.34 -16.69 3.81
N LEU A 105 -7.03 -17.66 3.22
CA LEU A 105 -7.97 -18.51 3.95
C LEU A 105 -7.24 -19.52 4.84
N ALA A 106 -6.11 -20.08 4.39
CA ALA A 106 -5.29 -20.98 5.20
C ALA A 106 -4.83 -20.34 6.51
N SER A 107 -4.66 -19.01 6.57
CA SER A 107 -4.28 -18.32 7.81
C SER A 107 -5.32 -18.47 8.93
N SER A 108 -6.60 -18.67 8.61
CA SER A 108 -7.64 -18.97 9.61
C SER A 108 -7.48 -20.36 10.21
N PHE A 109 -7.08 -21.35 9.42
CA PHE A 109 -6.82 -22.71 9.90
C PHE A 109 -5.57 -22.80 10.78
N ARG A 110 -4.60 -21.91 10.54
CA ARG A 110 -3.30 -21.87 11.25
C ARG A 110 -3.34 -21.04 12.54
N GLN A 111 -4.52 -20.64 13.01
CA GLN A 111 -4.62 -19.90 14.27
C GLN A 111 -4.24 -20.80 15.45
N ASP A 112 -3.33 -20.31 16.28
CA ASP A 112 -2.87 -20.94 17.52
C ASP A 112 -3.86 -20.58 18.64
N TYR A 113 -5.03 -21.22 18.60
CA TYR A 113 -6.12 -21.01 19.55
C TYR A 113 -6.92 -22.29 19.79
N PRO A 114 -7.28 -22.63 21.05
CA PRO A 114 -7.78 -23.98 21.35
C PRO A 114 -9.26 -24.22 21.01
N ARG A 115 -10.10 -23.16 20.92
CA ARG A 115 -11.55 -23.28 20.77
C ARG A 115 -12.11 -22.31 19.73
N PHE A 116 -12.21 -22.75 18.48
CA PHE A 116 -12.80 -21.95 17.41
C PHE A 116 -13.40 -22.81 16.29
N GLU A 117 -14.27 -22.19 15.49
CA GLU A 117 -14.75 -22.74 14.22
C GLU A 117 -14.53 -21.75 13.07
N ILE A 118 -14.56 -22.23 11.83
CA ILE A 118 -14.50 -21.41 10.63
C ILE A 118 -15.72 -21.68 9.75
N ILE A 119 -16.44 -20.62 9.39
CA ILE A 119 -17.62 -20.66 8.53
C ILE A 119 -17.31 -19.87 7.26
N PHE A 120 -17.21 -20.58 6.14
CA PHE A 120 -17.10 -19.98 4.81
C PHE A 120 -18.50 -19.76 4.24
N SER A 121 -18.76 -18.57 3.68
CA SER A 121 -20.07 -18.22 3.13
C SER A 121 -19.94 -17.88 1.64
N VAL A 122 -20.68 -18.58 0.79
CA VAL A 122 -20.76 -18.29 -0.66
C VAL A 122 -22.22 -18.17 -1.09
N ALA A 123 -22.52 -17.19 -1.93
CA ALA A 123 -23.89 -16.95 -2.38
C ALA A 123 -24.39 -18.03 -3.36
N HIS A 124 -23.51 -18.57 -4.21
CA HIS A 124 -23.88 -19.50 -5.29
C HIS A 124 -23.06 -20.80 -5.25
N PRO A 125 -23.68 -21.95 -5.60
CA PRO A 125 -23.01 -23.25 -5.60
C PRO A 125 -21.92 -23.39 -6.67
N ASN A 126 -21.90 -22.50 -7.66
CA ASN A 126 -20.91 -22.48 -8.73
C ASN A 126 -19.75 -21.50 -8.48
N ASP A 127 -19.68 -20.89 -7.29
CA ASP A 127 -18.61 -19.95 -6.98
C ASP A 127 -17.24 -20.68 -6.94
N PRO A 128 -16.23 -20.22 -7.70
CA PRO A 128 -14.93 -20.90 -7.78
C PRO A 128 -14.20 -20.94 -6.42
N ALA A 129 -14.54 -20.07 -5.47
CA ALA A 129 -13.99 -20.11 -4.11
C ALA A 129 -14.23 -21.45 -3.40
N ILE A 130 -15.30 -22.18 -3.77
CA ILE A 130 -15.67 -23.45 -3.17
C ILE A 130 -14.57 -24.49 -3.33
N ALA A 131 -13.89 -24.53 -4.48
CA ALA A 131 -12.80 -25.48 -4.72
C ALA A 131 -11.64 -25.24 -3.74
N VAL A 132 -11.24 -23.97 -3.58
CA VAL A 132 -10.19 -23.55 -2.64
C VAL A 132 -10.55 -23.93 -1.21
N VAL A 133 -11.81 -23.69 -0.80
CA VAL A 133 -12.29 -24.05 0.55
C VAL A 133 -12.26 -25.56 0.78
N LYS A 134 -12.75 -26.35 -0.19
CA LYS A 134 -12.74 -27.82 -0.09
C LYS A 134 -11.33 -28.38 0.06
N ASP A 135 -10.37 -27.85 -0.69
CA ASP A 135 -8.96 -28.25 -0.58
C ASP A 135 -8.38 -27.93 0.79
N LEU A 136 -8.72 -26.76 1.36
CA LEU A 136 -8.29 -26.38 2.71
C LEU A 136 -8.93 -27.24 3.79
N MET A 137 -10.24 -27.53 3.70
CA MET A 137 -10.93 -28.42 4.62
C MET A 137 -10.31 -29.83 4.60
N LYS A 138 -9.95 -30.35 3.41
CA LYS A 138 -9.24 -31.62 3.27
C LYS A 138 -7.85 -31.59 3.89
N LYS A 139 -7.13 -30.46 3.77
CA LYS A 139 -5.78 -30.28 4.31
C LYS A 139 -5.76 -30.13 5.84
N PHE A 140 -6.81 -29.57 6.43
CA PHE A 140 -6.90 -29.29 7.86
C PHE A 140 -8.14 -29.95 8.49
N PRO A 141 -8.22 -31.29 8.51
CA PRO A 141 -9.41 -32.03 8.95
C PRO A 141 -9.71 -31.89 10.45
N ASN A 142 -8.72 -31.47 11.25
CA ASN A 142 -8.85 -31.30 12.70
C ASN A 142 -9.45 -29.94 13.11
N VAL A 143 -9.66 -29.03 12.15
CA VAL A 143 -10.26 -27.72 12.42
C VAL A 143 -11.76 -27.79 12.11
N ASP A 144 -12.57 -27.39 13.07
CA ASP A 144 -14.03 -27.34 12.94
C ASP A 144 -14.43 -26.31 11.88
N THR A 145 -14.88 -26.80 10.72
CA THR A 145 -15.12 -25.95 9.55
C THR A 145 -16.43 -26.29 8.86
N ARG A 146 -17.10 -25.26 8.35
CA ARG A 146 -18.35 -25.35 7.60
C ARG A 146 -18.29 -24.47 6.36
N LEU A 147 -18.88 -24.96 5.27
CA LEU A 147 -19.15 -24.19 4.05
C LEU A 147 -20.66 -24.05 3.91
N ILE A 148 -21.14 -22.81 4.01
CA ILE A 148 -22.55 -22.47 3.80
C ILE A 148 -22.69 -21.91 2.39
N ILE A 149 -23.58 -22.52 1.61
CA ILE A 149 -23.90 -22.14 0.24
C ILE A 149 -25.33 -21.61 0.21
N GLY A 150 -25.48 -20.39 -0.30
CA GLY A 150 -26.75 -19.68 -0.39
C GLY A 150 -26.70 -18.35 0.37
N GLU A 151 -27.55 -17.42 -0.06
CA GLU A 151 -27.76 -16.15 0.64
C GLU A 151 -29.19 -16.05 1.14
N LYS A 152 -29.40 -15.25 2.18
CA LYS A 152 -30.72 -14.89 2.69
C LYS A 152 -30.86 -13.38 2.53
N ASN A 153 -31.85 -12.96 1.73
CA ASN A 153 -32.08 -11.55 1.47
C ASN A 153 -32.64 -10.86 2.72
N VAL A 154 -31.79 -10.09 3.40
CA VAL A 154 -32.14 -9.24 4.54
C VAL A 154 -31.94 -7.75 4.23
N GLY A 155 -31.56 -7.43 2.99
CA GLY A 155 -31.32 -6.08 2.52
C GLY A 155 -30.57 -6.06 1.19
N ILE A 156 -30.14 -4.87 0.78
CA ILE A 156 -29.44 -4.64 -0.49
C ILE A 156 -27.96 -5.05 -0.46
N ASN A 157 -27.39 -5.35 0.72
CA ASN A 157 -25.96 -5.57 0.88
C ASN A 157 -25.67 -7.06 0.64
N PRO A 158 -25.08 -7.44 -0.52
CA PRO A 158 -24.81 -8.83 -0.84
C PRO A 158 -23.83 -9.49 0.15
N LYS A 159 -22.94 -8.73 0.80
CA LYS A 159 -22.03 -9.26 1.81
C LYS A 159 -22.81 -9.69 3.06
N ILE A 160 -23.76 -8.88 3.54
CA ILE A 160 -24.62 -9.23 4.67
C ILE A 160 -25.54 -10.41 4.32
N ASN A 161 -26.17 -10.38 3.14
CA ASN A 161 -27.04 -11.47 2.69
C ASN A 161 -26.31 -12.82 2.63
N ASN A 162 -25.02 -12.80 2.24
CA ASN A 162 -24.15 -13.97 2.23
C ASN A 162 -23.76 -14.43 3.64
N MET A 163 -23.54 -13.52 4.60
CA MET A 163 -23.04 -13.87 5.94
C MET A 163 -24.13 -14.17 6.97
N ILE A 164 -25.38 -13.79 6.74
CA ILE A 164 -26.41 -13.82 7.78
C ILE A 164 -26.66 -15.22 8.34
N GLN A 165 -26.68 -16.26 7.49
CA GLN A 165 -26.84 -17.64 7.95
C GLN A 165 -25.62 -18.12 8.76
N SER A 166 -24.42 -17.69 8.37
CA SER A 166 -23.20 -17.96 9.12
C SER A 166 -23.21 -17.30 10.51
N TYR A 167 -23.76 -16.10 10.60
CA TYR A 167 -23.94 -15.38 11.86
C TYR A 167 -24.99 -16.02 12.77
N GLU A 168 -26.16 -16.37 12.22
CA GLU A 168 -27.26 -17.03 12.94
C GLU A 168 -26.84 -18.42 13.46
N THR A 169 -26.06 -19.16 12.68
CA THR A 169 -25.63 -20.52 13.03
C THR A 169 -24.26 -20.59 13.71
N ALA A 170 -23.63 -19.45 14.03
CA ALA A 170 -22.36 -19.41 14.76
C ALA A 170 -22.50 -20.10 16.14
N LYS A 171 -21.56 -20.99 16.46
CA LYS A 171 -21.53 -21.79 17.69
C LYS A 171 -21.17 -20.94 18.90
N TYR A 172 -20.34 -19.92 18.70
CA TYR A 172 -19.79 -19.09 19.76
C TYR A 172 -20.24 -17.64 19.66
N ASP A 173 -20.26 -16.97 20.81
CA ASP A 173 -20.70 -15.57 20.92
C ASP A 173 -19.70 -14.58 20.32
N ILE A 174 -18.39 -14.84 20.42
CA ILE A 174 -17.38 -14.01 19.75
C ILE A 174 -17.39 -14.35 18.26
N VAL A 175 -17.80 -13.40 17.44
CA VAL A 175 -17.81 -13.52 15.99
C VAL A 175 -16.63 -12.73 15.42
N TRP A 176 -15.82 -13.38 14.60
CA TRP A 176 -14.73 -12.75 13.86
C TRP A 176 -15.06 -12.71 12.38
N VAL A 177 -15.45 -11.54 11.86
CA VAL A 177 -15.61 -11.34 10.43
C VAL A 177 -14.26 -10.97 9.81
N CYS A 178 -13.83 -11.72 8.81
CA CYS A 178 -12.56 -11.48 8.12
C CYS A 178 -12.71 -11.64 6.60
N ASP A 179 -12.26 -10.65 5.84
CA ASP A 179 -12.37 -10.63 4.37
C ASP A 179 -11.53 -11.76 3.74
N SER A 180 -11.95 -12.27 2.58
CA SER A 180 -11.28 -13.34 1.83
C SER A 180 -9.87 -12.99 1.34
N ASN A 181 -9.57 -11.70 1.15
CA ASN A 181 -8.26 -11.22 0.71
C ASN A 181 -7.30 -10.84 1.85
N VAL A 182 -7.67 -11.19 3.09
CA VAL A 182 -6.90 -10.88 4.29
C VAL A 182 -6.31 -12.14 4.89
N TYR A 183 -5.02 -12.07 5.23
CA TYR A 183 -4.39 -13.05 6.12
C TYR A 183 -3.93 -12.38 7.41
N VAL A 184 -3.77 -13.20 8.45
CA VAL A 184 -3.42 -12.76 9.81
C VAL A 184 -2.38 -13.72 10.40
N ASP A 185 -1.60 -13.21 11.34
CA ASP A 185 -0.58 -14.01 12.02
C ASP A 185 -1.20 -15.14 12.88
N PRO A 186 -0.53 -16.29 13.07
CA PRO A 186 -1.08 -17.44 13.81
C PRO A 186 -1.61 -17.12 15.22
N GLY A 187 -0.98 -16.22 15.96
CA GLY A 187 -1.41 -15.85 17.32
C GLY A 187 -2.45 -14.72 17.38
N CYS A 188 -2.94 -14.24 16.24
CA CYS A 188 -3.80 -13.05 16.15
C CYS A 188 -5.12 -13.26 16.90
N MET A 189 -5.74 -14.44 16.76
CA MET A 189 -6.99 -14.75 17.44
C MET A 189 -6.87 -14.58 18.96
N GLY A 190 -5.88 -15.24 19.55
CA GLY A 190 -5.67 -15.23 20.99
C GLY A 190 -5.49 -13.83 21.56
N ARG A 191 -4.63 -13.01 20.92
CA ARG A 191 -4.41 -11.61 21.32
C ARG A 191 -5.67 -10.78 21.19
N SER A 192 -6.48 -11.06 20.16
CA SER A 192 -7.74 -10.36 19.92
C SER A 192 -8.78 -10.73 20.97
N VAL A 193 -8.88 -12.01 21.34
CA VAL A 193 -9.75 -12.46 22.44
C VAL A 193 -9.30 -11.85 23.76
N ASP A 194 -8.01 -11.82 24.07
CA ASP A 194 -7.50 -11.20 25.31
C ASP A 194 -7.89 -9.72 25.42
N LYS A 195 -7.90 -8.98 24.30
CA LYS A 195 -8.42 -7.60 24.24
C LYS A 195 -9.93 -7.55 24.40
N MET A 196 -10.64 -8.43 23.72
CA MET A 196 -12.10 -8.51 23.76
C MET A 196 -12.63 -8.80 25.17
N MET A 197 -11.90 -9.60 25.94
CA MET A 197 -12.26 -9.96 27.31
C MET A 197 -12.01 -8.84 28.34
N LYS A 198 -11.40 -7.72 27.95
CA LYS A 198 -11.23 -6.57 28.85
C LYS A 198 -12.58 -5.90 29.12
N PRO A 199 -12.84 -5.42 30.36
CA PRO A 199 -14.05 -4.69 30.68
C PRO A 199 -14.24 -3.46 29.77
N GLY A 200 -15.46 -3.28 29.28
CA GLY A 200 -15.82 -2.14 28.43
C GLY A 200 -15.37 -2.23 26.96
N VAL A 201 -14.73 -3.34 26.53
CA VAL A 201 -14.40 -3.56 25.12
C VAL A 201 -15.55 -4.28 24.40
N GLY A 202 -16.05 -3.66 23.33
CA GLY A 202 -17.14 -4.19 22.52
C GLY A 202 -16.72 -4.63 21.12
N LEU A 203 -15.55 -4.18 20.65
CA LEU A 203 -15.04 -4.54 19.34
C LEU A 203 -13.51 -4.53 19.32
N VAL A 204 -12.92 -5.54 18.69
CA VAL A 204 -11.48 -5.60 18.42
C VAL A 204 -11.25 -5.66 16.92
N HIS A 205 -10.30 -4.89 16.40
CA HIS A 205 -10.04 -4.81 14.97
C HIS A 205 -8.55 -4.60 14.69
N HIS A 206 -8.15 -4.83 13.45
CA HIS A 206 -6.75 -4.81 13.04
C HIS A 206 -6.51 -3.70 12.01
N LEU A 207 -5.29 -3.16 11.99
CA LEU A 207 -4.88 -2.18 10.98
C LEU A 207 -4.81 -2.88 9.60
N PRO A 208 -5.56 -2.42 8.59
CA PRO A 208 -5.39 -2.89 7.22
C PRO A 208 -3.98 -2.56 6.72
N PHE A 209 -3.28 -3.56 6.19
CA PHE A 209 -1.90 -3.41 5.73
C PHE A 209 -1.72 -4.05 4.37
N GLY A 210 -1.43 -3.24 3.35
CA GLY A 210 -1.27 -3.71 1.98
C GLY A 210 0.03 -4.49 1.79
N VAL A 211 -0.04 -5.62 1.08
CA VAL A 211 1.13 -6.43 0.69
C VAL A 211 0.97 -7.02 -0.71
N ARG A 212 2.10 -7.45 -1.30
CA ARG A 212 2.18 -8.07 -2.63
C ARG A 212 1.52 -7.25 -3.75
N PRO A 213 1.89 -5.97 -3.93
CA PRO A 213 1.54 -5.25 -5.15
C PRO A 213 2.25 -5.90 -6.35
N GLN A 214 1.56 -5.98 -7.50
CA GLN A 214 2.12 -6.52 -8.75
C GLN A 214 2.13 -5.48 -9.89
N THR A 215 1.46 -4.35 -9.68
CA THR A 215 1.19 -3.33 -10.70
C THR A 215 1.15 -1.94 -10.08
N LEU A 216 1.25 -0.90 -10.91
CA LEU A 216 1.23 0.48 -10.43
C LEU A 216 -0.04 0.82 -9.64
N GLY A 217 -1.24 0.37 -10.05
CA GLY A 217 -2.45 0.65 -9.26
C GLY A 217 -2.44 -0.03 -7.90
N SER A 218 -1.93 -1.27 -7.81
CA SER A 218 -1.72 -1.94 -6.51
C SER A 218 -0.65 -1.27 -5.65
N GLU A 219 0.38 -0.66 -6.25
CA GLU A 219 1.38 0.15 -5.51
C GLU A 219 0.75 1.43 -4.94
N LEU A 220 -0.18 2.08 -5.65
CA LEU A 220 -0.92 3.23 -5.13
C LEU A 220 -1.81 2.85 -3.95
N GLU A 221 -2.46 1.68 -4.00
CA GLU A 221 -3.26 1.15 -2.87
C GLU A 221 -2.37 0.79 -1.68
N LEU A 222 -1.23 0.15 -1.91
CA LEU A 222 -0.24 -0.14 -0.87
C LEU A 222 0.23 1.15 -0.20
N MET A 223 0.62 2.14 -1.01
CA MET A 223 1.04 3.45 -0.54
C MET A 223 -0.05 4.11 0.30
N PHE A 224 -1.31 4.09 -0.15
CA PHE A 224 -2.43 4.63 0.62
C PHE A 224 -2.63 3.91 1.97
N LEU A 225 -2.71 2.58 1.95
CA LEU A 225 -2.96 1.76 3.15
C LEU A 225 -1.84 1.92 4.18
N ASN A 226 -0.59 1.89 3.73
CA ASN A 226 0.59 1.83 4.60
C ASN A 226 1.16 3.22 4.96
N THR A 227 0.54 4.31 4.48
CA THR A 227 0.91 5.69 4.87
C THR A 227 -0.31 6.46 5.41
N VAL A 228 -1.01 7.24 4.58
CA VAL A 228 -2.12 8.12 4.96
C VAL A 228 -3.23 7.38 5.73
N HIS A 229 -3.67 6.22 5.25
CA HIS A 229 -4.69 5.47 5.96
C HIS A 229 -4.20 5.04 7.35
N ALA A 230 -3.03 4.43 7.43
CA ALA A 230 -2.47 3.98 8.70
C ALA A 230 -2.25 5.12 9.70
N LYS A 231 -1.75 6.28 9.27
CA LYS A 231 -1.55 7.44 10.17
C LYS A 231 -2.86 7.85 10.83
N MET A 232 -3.90 8.09 10.04
CA MET A 232 -5.19 8.53 10.54
C MET A 232 -5.87 7.45 11.37
N TYR A 233 -5.84 6.22 10.88
CA TYR A 233 -6.49 5.10 11.54
C TYR A 233 -5.90 4.83 12.93
N LEU A 234 -4.57 4.87 13.06
CA LEU A 234 -3.90 4.68 14.36
C LEU A 234 -4.16 5.85 15.31
N PHE A 235 -4.12 7.09 14.83
CA PHE A 235 -4.37 8.25 15.67
C PHE A 235 -5.80 8.28 16.21
N ILE A 236 -6.80 8.10 15.34
CA ILE A 236 -8.22 8.13 15.75
C ILE A 236 -8.51 7.00 16.75
N ASN A 237 -8.07 5.77 16.47
CA ASN A 237 -8.31 4.64 17.37
C ASN A 237 -7.53 4.71 18.68
N TRP A 238 -6.38 5.40 18.72
CA TRP A 238 -5.67 5.64 19.97
C TRP A 238 -6.35 6.71 20.83
N THR A 239 -6.85 7.79 20.22
CA THR A 239 -7.59 8.83 20.96
C THR A 239 -8.97 8.33 21.42
N GLY A 240 -9.57 7.39 20.70
CA GLY A 240 -10.89 6.85 21.02
C GLY A 240 -12.02 7.87 20.92
N LEU A 241 -11.80 9.00 20.23
CA LEU A 241 -12.76 10.10 20.12
C LEU A 241 -13.95 9.78 19.22
N ALA A 242 -13.79 8.82 18.30
CA ALA A 242 -14.82 8.38 17.38
C ALA A 242 -14.60 6.92 16.97
N SER A 243 -15.69 6.25 16.59
CA SER A 243 -15.64 4.96 15.90
C SER A 243 -14.87 5.08 14.59
N CYS A 244 -13.83 4.26 14.42
CA CYS A 244 -13.02 4.23 13.20
C CYS A 244 -12.57 2.80 12.88
N VAL A 245 -13.46 2.04 12.26
CA VAL A 245 -13.25 0.63 11.95
C VAL A 245 -13.41 0.39 10.45
N VAL A 246 -12.51 -0.41 9.88
CA VAL A 246 -12.62 -0.96 8.53
C VAL A 246 -12.75 -2.49 8.63
N GLY A 247 -13.74 -3.05 7.96
CA GLY A 247 -14.23 -4.43 8.08
C GLY A 247 -13.36 -5.50 7.45
N LYS A 248 -12.04 -5.29 7.39
CA LYS A 248 -11.07 -6.30 6.92
C LYS A 248 -10.94 -7.47 7.88
N SER A 249 -10.92 -7.15 9.17
CA SER A 249 -10.76 -8.10 10.27
C SER A 249 -11.32 -7.45 11.53
N SER A 250 -12.45 -7.94 12.02
CA SER A 250 -13.13 -7.38 13.19
C SER A 250 -13.79 -8.48 14.02
N LEU A 251 -13.56 -8.44 15.33
CA LEU A 251 -14.19 -9.27 16.34
C LEU A 251 -15.19 -8.45 17.15
N TYR A 252 -16.36 -9.01 17.41
CA TYR A 252 -17.35 -8.45 18.33
C TYR A 252 -18.23 -9.57 18.90
N ARG A 253 -19.01 -9.29 19.95
CA ARG A 253 -19.97 -10.26 20.48
C ARG A 253 -21.25 -10.23 19.65
N ARG A 254 -21.75 -11.41 19.30
CA ARG A 254 -23.07 -11.57 18.71
C ARG A 254 -24.13 -11.04 19.67
N SER A 255 -24.03 -11.38 20.96
CA SER A 255 -24.94 -10.91 22.01
C SER A 255 -25.02 -9.38 22.14
N ASP A 256 -23.93 -8.66 21.86
CA ASP A 256 -23.95 -7.19 21.86
C ASP A 256 -24.64 -6.64 20.59
N LEU A 257 -24.36 -7.24 19.43
CA LEU A 257 -24.95 -6.81 18.17
C LEU A 257 -26.46 -7.17 18.08
N ASP A 258 -26.88 -8.28 18.68
CA ASP A 258 -28.27 -8.72 18.72
C ASP A 258 -29.18 -7.74 19.49
N LYS A 259 -28.64 -7.03 20.49
CA LYS A 259 -29.37 -5.96 21.23
C LYS A 259 -29.86 -4.84 20.32
N VAL A 260 -29.20 -4.61 19.18
CA VAL A 260 -29.57 -3.58 18.21
C VAL A 260 -30.15 -4.16 16.93
N GLY A 261 -30.63 -5.40 16.93
CA GLY A 261 -31.28 -6.03 15.78
C GLY A 261 -30.37 -6.94 14.94
N GLY A 262 -29.19 -7.28 15.47
CA GLY A 262 -28.28 -8.26 14.89
C GLY A 262 -27.69 -7.81 13.56
N LEU A 263 -27.01 -8.74 12.88
CA LEU A 263 -26.34 -8.46 11.60
C LEU A 263 -27.32 -8.03 10.49
N ALA A 264 -28.58 -8.51 10.53
CA ALA A 264 -29.59 -8.21 9.52
C ALA A 264 -29.94 -6.71 9.43
N LYS A 265 -29.94 -5.97 10.55
CA LYS A 265 -30.19 -4.51 10.55
C LYS A 265 -29.27 -3.76 9.57
N PHE A 266 -28.06 -4.25 9.37
CA PHE A 266 -27.03 -3.59 8.58
C PHE A 266 -27.09 -3.95 7.09
N GLY A 267 -27.99 -4.86 6.68
CA GLY A 267 -28.19 -5.26 5.29
C GLY A 267 -28.61 -4.13 4.35
N LYS A 268 -29.08 -2.99 4.88
CA LYS A 268 -29.48 -1.80 4.11
C LYS A 268 -28.35 -0.80 3.83
N TYR A 269 -27.13 -1.05 4.31
CA TYR A 269 -25.99 -0.14 4.19
C TYR A 269 -24.82 -0.78 3.44
N MET A 270 -24.03 0.01 2.71
CA MET A 270 -22.82 -0.47 2.03
C MET A 270 -21.57 -0.56 2.92
N ALA A 271 -21.46 0.33 3.92
CA ALA A 271 -20.40 0.29 4.93
C ALA A 271 -20.95 -0.36 6.20
N GLU A 272 -21.28 -1.65 6.11
CA GLU A 272 -21.85 -2.39 7.23
C GLU A 272 -20.90 -2.40 8.44
N ASP A 273 -19.62 -2.50 8.17
CA ASP A 273 -18.53 -2.58 9.14
C ASP A 273 -18.45 -1.35 10.04
N ASN A 274 -18.39 -0.16 9.43
CA ASN A 274 -18.33 1.11 10.14
C ASN A 274 -19.61 1.34 10.96
N LEU A 275 -20.78 0.97 10.41
CA LEU A 275 -22.04 1.14 11.12
C LEU A 275 -22.21 0.16 12.28
N ILE A 276 -21.80 -1.10 12.13
CA ILE A 276 -21.72 -2.07 13.23
C ILE A 276 -20.82 -1.51 14.35
N ALA A 277 -19.64 -1.03 13.98
CA ALA A 277 -18.69 -0.45 14.94
C ALA A 277 -19.25 0.80 15.64
N THR A 278 -19.93 1.67 14.89
CA THR A 278 -20.55 2.89 15.41
C THR A 278 -21.68 2.59 16.37
N GLU A 279 -22.53 1.61 16.06
CA GLU A 279 -23.60 1.18 16.98
C GLU A 279 -23.02 0.60 18.27
N ILE A 280 -22.00 -0.26 18.18
CA ILE A 280 -21.29 -0.79 19.35
C ILE A 280 -20.66 0.34 20.18
N PHE A 281 -20.04 1.32 19.53
CA PHE A 281 -19.46 2.49 20.19
C PHE A 281 -20.54 3.32 20.92
N ASN A 282 -21.69 3.54 20.28
CA ASN A 282 -22.81 4.29 20.85
C ASN A 282 -23.48 3.59 22.03
N MET A 283 -23.30 2.27 22.19
CA MET A 283 -23.69 1.54 23.41
C MET A 283 -22.77 1.82 24.61
N GLY A 284 -21.72 2.64 24.43
CA GLY A 284 -20.74 2.98 25.46
C GLY A 284 -19.54 2.05 25.52
N TYR A 285 -19.41 1.12 24.55
CA TYR A 285 -18.22 0.27 24.45
C TYR A 285 -17.07 0.97 23.73
N LYS A 286 -15.85 0.52 24.05
CA LYS A 286 -14.61 0.94 23.39
C LYS A 286 -14.20 -0.03 22.30
N HIS A 287 -13.45 0.48 21.33
CA HIS A 287 -12.74 -0.30 20.32
C HIS A 287 -11.29 -0.50 20.73
N GLU A 288 -10.73 -1.66 20.43
CA GLU A 288 -9.34 -2.00 20.75
C GLU A 288 -8.62 -2.57 19.53
N MET A 289 -7.32 -2.29 19.46
CA MET A 289 -6.42 -2.84 18.43
C MET A 289 -5.36 -3.72 19.08
N THR A 290 -4.97 -4.79 18.40
CA THR A 290 -3.82 -5.62 18.79
C THR A 290 -2.53 -5.16 18.11
N SER A 291 -1.42 -5.82 18.42
CA SER A 291 -0.15 -5.67 17.70
C SER A 291 -0.15 -6.38 16.34
N ASP A 292 -1.28 -6.93 15.90
CA ASP A 292 -1.43 -7.64 14.63
C ASP A 292 -1.89 -6.72 13.52
N LEU A 293 -1.54 -7.09 12.29
CA LEU A 293 -1.98 -6.45 11.07
C LEU A 293 -2.97 -7.36 10.33
N ALA A 294 -3.94 -6.74 9.65
CA ALA A 294 -4.76 -7.41 8.65
C ALA A 294 -4.06 -7.28 7.30
N TYR A 295 -3.21 -8.25 6.97
CA TYR A 295 -2.43 -8.22 5.73
C TYR A 295 -3.33 -8.47 4.53
N GLN A 296 -3.46 -7.47 3.67
CA GLN A 296 -4.29 -7.51 2.48
C GLN A 296 -3.43 -7.77 1.25
N SER A 297 -3.62 -8.94 0.63
CA SER A 297 -2.96 -9.27 -0.64
C SER A 297 -3.58 -8.45 -1.78
N LEU A 298 -2.80 -7.56 -2.40
CA LEU A 298 -3.31 -6.58 -3.37
C LEU A 298 -3.34 -7.13 -4.81
N GLY A 299 -2.33 -7.90 -5.22
CA GLY A 299 -2.27 -8.48 -6.55
C GLY A 299 -2.14 -7.44 -7.66
N SER A 300 -2.84 -7.67 -8.77
CA SER A 300 -2.83 -6.80 -9.95
C SER A 300 -4.07 -5.90 -9.97
N MET A 301 -3.86 -4.60 -10.18
CA MET A 301 -4.90 -3.57 -10.25
C MET A 301 -4.42 -2.39 -11.10
N THR A 302 -5.24 -1.91 -12.02
CA THR A 302 -4.87 -0.73 -12.82
C THR A 302 -4.98 0.56 -11.98
N PRO A 303 -4.29 1.65 -12.36
CA PRO A 303 -4.48 2.95 -11.68
C PRO A 303 -5.93 3.46 -11.71
N SER A 304 -6.69 3.12 -12.76
CA SER A 304 -8.12 3.44 -12.85
C SER A 304 -8.94 2.64 -11.83
N ASP A 305 -8.66 1.35 -11.69
CA ASP A 305 -9.32 0.50 -10.69
C ASP A 305 -9.04 1.00 -9.26
N TYR A 306 -7.79 1.40 -8.98
CA TYR A 306 -7.41 2.07 -7.73
C TYR A 306 -8.27 3.32 -7.49
N PHE A 307 -8.31 4.22 -8.48
CA PHE A 307 -9.03 5.48 -8.38
C PHE A 307 -10.53 5.26 -8.13
N LEU A 308 -11.17 4.37 -8.90
CA LEU A 308 -12.60 4.07 -8.76
C LEU A 308 -12.90 3.37 -7.44
N ARG A 309 -12.03 2.45 -6.99
CA ARG A 309 -12.15 1.77 -5.70
C ARG A 309 -12.10 2.75 -4.54
N ARG A 310 -11.11 3.63 -4.54
CA ARG A 310 -10.94 4.66 -3.50
C ARG A 310 -12.07 5.70 -3.54
N ALA A 311 -12.49 6.12 -4.74
CA ALA A 311 -13.63 7.02 -4.90
C ALA A 311 -14.91 6.41 -4.32
N ARG A 312 -15.15 5.12 -4.55
CA ARG A 312 -16.27 4.38 -3.94
C ARG A 312 -16.22 4.42 -2.42
N TRP A 313 -15.06 4.17 -1.81
CA TRP A 313 -14.91 4.21 -0.34
C TRP A 313 -15.20 5.60 0.24
N THR A 314 -14.70 6.66 -0.40
CA THR A 314 -14.99 8.03 0.04
C THR A 314 -16.48 8.37 -0.18
N ARG A 315 -17.08 7.93 -1.29
CA ARG A 315 -18.50 8.14 -1.57
C ARG A 315 -19.40 7.45 -0.55
N ILE A 316 -19.16 6.17 -0.22
CA ILE A 316 -19.93 5.44 0.80
C ILE A 316 -19.85 6.13 2.17
N ARG A 317 -18.70 6.71 2.51
CA ARG A 317 -18.48 7.39 3.80
C ARG A 317 -19.07 8.80 3.87
N LYS A 318 -19.35 9.42 2.72
CA LYS A 318 -19.80 10.82 2.60
C LYS A 318 -20.95 11.18 3.53
N TYR A 319 -21.92 10.28 3.70
CA TYR A 319 -23.08 10.52 4.58
C TYR A 319 -22.97 9.81 5.94
N THR A 320 -22.23 8.70 6.00
CA THR A 320 -22.05 7.92 7.24
C THR A 320 -21.10 8.61 8.23
N VAL A 321 -20.03 9.22 7.73
CA VAL A 321 -19.02 9.95 8.53
C VAL A 321 -18.73 11.30 7.88
N THR A 322 -19.79 12.11 7.75
CA THR A 322 -19.78 13.38 7.01
C THR A 322 -18.69 14.34 7.48
N GLY A 323 -18.53 14.54 8.80
CA GLY A 323 -17.51 15.43 9.34
C GLY A 323 -16.09 15.03 8.95
N ALA A 324 -15.74 13.74 9.11
CA ALA A 324 -14.46 13.21 8.68
C ALA A 324 -14.26 13.34 7.16
N THR A 325 -15.33 13.13 6.37
CA THR A 325 -15.26 13.29 4.91
C THR A 325 -15.02 14.75 4.52
N ILE A 326 -15.63 15.74 5.18
CA ILE A 326 -15.38 17.17 4.89
C ILE A 326 -13.92 17.54 5.20
N VAL A 327 -13.35 16.96 6.26
CA VAL A 327 -11.98 17.25 6.70
C VAL A 327 -10.92 16.49 5.89
N GLU A 328 -11.28 15.39 5.19
CA GLU A 328 -10.35 14.51 4.43
C GLU A 328 -9.31 15.27 3.56
N PRO A 329 -9.66 16.31 2.78
CA PRO A 329 -8.67 17.05 1.98
C PRO A 329 -7.62 17.79 2.82
N PHE A 330 -7.97 18.23 4.02
CA PHE A 330 -7.10 19.04 4.89
C PHE A 330 -6.16 18.19 5.76
N ILE A 331 -6.35 16.88 5.74
CA ILE A 331 -5.50 15.90 6.41
C ILE A 331 -4.65 15.11 5.39
N GLU A 332 -4.67 15.52 4.12
CA GLU A 332 -3.81 15.05 3.03
C GLU A 332 -2.88 16.18 2.55
N MET A 333 -1.80 15.83 1.84
CA MET A 333 -0.69 16.75 1.54
C MET A 333 -1.16 18.03 0.84
N ILE A 334 -1.96 17.91 -0.21
CA ILE A 334 -2.28 19.08 -1.05
C ILE A 334 -3.17 20.07 -0.31
N GLY A 335 -4.30 19.61 0.26
CA GLY A 335 -5.23 20.52 0.94
C GLY A 335 -4.63 21.12 2.20
N CYS A 336 -3.92 20.30 3.01
CA CYS A 336 -3.20 20.78 4.19
C CYS A 336 -2.13 21.81 3.82
N GLY A 337 -1.31 21.51 2.80
CA GLY A 337 -0.22 22.37 2.34
C GLY A 337 -0.69 23.69 1.78
N LEU A 338 -1.73 23.71 0.95
CA LEU A 338 -2.28 24.94 0.38
C LEU A 338 -2.89 25.84 1.46
N ALA A 339 -3.68 25.26 2.37
CA ALA A 339 -4.28 26.01 3.48
C ALA A 339 -3.19 26.61 4.39
N ALA A 340 -2.20 25.79 4.78
CA ALA A 340 -1.11 26.25 5.62
C ALA A 340 -0.25 27.32 4.93
N SER A 341 0.09 27.15 3.65
CA SER A 341 0.85 28.15 2.89
C SER A 341 0.12 29.49 2.85
N TYR A 342 -1.21 29.48 2.75
CA TYR A 342 -2.03 30.68 2.85
C TYR A 342 -1.97 31.29 4.26
N GLY A 343 -2.17 30.48 5.31
CA GLY A 343 -2.12 30.95 6.70
C GLY A 343 -0.77 31.55 7.09
N PHE A 344 0.33 30.87 6.77
CA PHE A 344 1.69 31.35 7.07
C PHE A 344 2.07 32.59 6.24
N ASN A 345 1.56 32.71 5.01
CA ASN A 345 1.72 33.93 4.22
C ASN A 345 1.02 35.13 4.88
N LEU A 346 -0.20 34.96 5.40
CA LEU A 346 -0.92 36.04 6.09
C LEU A 346 -0.24 36.43 7.42
N LEU A 347 0.24 35.44 8.19
CA LEU A 347 0.80 35.65 9.52
C LEU A 347 2.23 36.22 9.48
N TYR A 348 3.12 35.58 8.71
CA TYR A 348 4.56 35.85 8.71
C TYR A 348 5.08 36.45 7.41
N GLN A 349 4.19 36.74 6.43
CA GLN A 349 4.58 37.21 5.09
C GLN A 349 5.58 36.26 4.39
N THR A 350 5.58 34.97 4.76
CA THR A 350 6.41 33.99 4.08
C THR A 350 5.94 33.84 2.64
N HIS A 351 6.89 33.67 1.72
CA HIS A 351 6.55 33.43 0.33
C HIS A 351 5.77 32.11 0.23
N PHE A 352 4.53 32.16 -0.28
CA PHE A 352 3.59 31.04 -0.32
C PHE A 352 4.22 29.74 -0.84
N LEU A 353 5.00 29.85 -1.91
CA LEU A 353 5.58 28.71 -2.61
C LEU A 353 6.78 28.10 -1.85
N ASN A 354 7.48 28.91 -1.07
CA ASN A 354 8.59 28.43 -0.24
C ASN A 354 8.04 27.60 0.93
N PHE A 355 6.96 28.08 1.56
CA PHE A 355 6.28 27.31 2.61
C PHE A 355 5.66 26.03 2.04
N LEU A 356 5.03 26.10 0.87
CA LEU A 356 4.48 24.92 0.22
C LEU A 356 5.55 23.86 -0.07
N ALA A 357 6.72 24.26 -0.59
CA ALA A 357 7.84 23.35 -0.81
C ALA A 357 8.34 22.72 0.49
N PHE A 358 8.50 23.53 1.55
CA PHE A 358 8.85 23.04 2.88
C PHE A 358 7.83 22.02 3.41
N HIS A 359 6.54 22.32 3.30
CA HIS A 359 5.48 21.41 3.72
C HIS A 359 5.53 20.08 2.97
N ILE A 360 5.71 20.10 1.64
CA ILE A 360 5.77 18.88 0.82
C ILE A 360 6.93 17.98 1.26
N VAL A 361 8.10 18.56 1.53
CA VAL A 361 9.26 17.81 2.05
C VAL A 361 8.95 17.22 3.42
N MET A 362 8.41 18.00 4.35
CA MET A 362 8.05 17.52 5.68
C MET A 362 6.99 16.41 5.62
N TRP A 363 6.01 16.53 4.75
CA TRP A 363 4.96 15.52 4.57
C TRP A 363 5.52 14.21 4.00
N PHE A 364 6.42 14.31 3.02
CA PHE A 364 7.15 13.14 2.48
C PHE A 364 7.92 12.41 3.58
N LEU A 365 8.67 13.14 4.43
CA LEU A 365 9.45 12.55 5.51
C LEU A 365 8.57 11.86 6.55
N ILE A 366 7.39 12.42 6.85
CA ILE A 366 6.38 11.81 7.72
C ILE A 366 5.86 10.50 7.12
N ASP A 367 5.52 10.49 5.84
CA ASP A 367 5.00 9.29 5.16
C ASP A 367 6.05 8.20 5.03
N LEU A 368 7.29 8.57 4.71
CA LEU A 368 8.43 7.66 4.71
C LEU A 368 8.66 7.07 6.10
N SER A 369 8.63 7.90 7.15
CA SER A 369 8.80 7.46 8.53
C SER A 369 7.69 6.52 8.99
N MET A 370 6.44 6.82 8.62
CA MET A 370 5.30 5.96 8.90
C MET A 370 5.42 4.61 8.21
N TYR A 371 5.76 4.63 6.92
CA TYR A 371 5.96 3.41 6.14
C TYR A 371 7.01 2.51 6.77
N GLN A 372 8.18 3.07 7.10
CA GLN A 372 9.29 2.35 7.73
C GLN A 372 8.93 1.85 9.13
N ALA A 373 8.18 2.63 9.91
CA ALA A 373 7.73 2.24 11.26
C ALA A 373 6.81 1.01 11.24
N LEU A 374 6.00 0.82 10.19
CA LEU A 374 5.14 -0.36 10.04
C LEU A 374 5.88 -1.56 9.44
N HIS A 375 6.76 -1.35 8.47
CA HIS A 375 7.51 -2.45 7.83
C HIS A 375 8.64 -2.97 8.72
N GLY A 376 9.17 -2.13 9.61
CA GLY A 376 10.33 -2.44 10.46
C GLY A 376 11.66 -2.40 9.71
N GLU A 377 11.66 -1.94 8.46
CA GLU A 377 12.82 -1.95 7.56
C GLU A 377 12.93 -0.62 6.82
N LYS A 378 14.15 -0.26 6.42
CA LYS A 378 14.41 0.91 5.57
C LYS A 378 13.88 0.65 4.16
N VAL A 379 13.39 1.70 3.51
CA VAL A 379 12.97 1.61 2.09
C VAL A 379 14.20 1.48 1.21
N HIS A 380 14.36 0.35 0.53
CA HIS A 380 15.50 0.09 -0.36
C HIS A 380 15.40 0.85 -1.70
N ASN A 381 14.20 0.94 -2.28
CA ASN A 381 13.97 1.66 -3.54
C ASN A 381 13.28 3.02 -3.27
N LEU A 382 14.07 4.00 -2.82
CA LEU A 382 13.52 5.32 -2.48
C LEU A 382 12.94 6.06 -3.69
N ARG A 383 13.49 5.86 -4.90
CA ARG A 383 12.97 6.46 -6.13
C ARG A 383 11.59 5.92 -6.49
N GLY A 384 11.43 4.60 -6.43
CA GLY A 384 10.14 3.93 -6.64
C GLY A 384 9.11 4.35 -5.60
N PHE A 385 9.52 4.42 -4.32
CA PHE A 385 8.69 4.93 -3.24
C PHE A 385 8.25 6.37 -3.50
N LEU A 386 9.17 7.28 -3.84
CA LEU A 386 8.86 8.67 -4.13
C LEU A 386 7.87 8.79 -5.30
N MET A 387 8.04 8.00 -6.37
CA MET A 387 7.14 8.00 -7.52
C MET A 387 5.73 7.55 -7.11
N ALA A 388 5.60 6.40 -6.45
CA ALA A 388 4.32 5.88 -5.99
C ALA A 388 3.64 6.84 -4.99
N TRP A 389 4.42 7.41 -4.07
CA TRP A 389 3.96 8.41 -3.10
C TRP A 389 3.44 9.66 -3.79
N SER A 390 4.20 10.23 -4.73
CA SER A 390 3.83 11.44 -5.46
C SER A 390 2.57 11.21 -6.27
N MET A 391 2.47 10.09 -6.99
CA MET A 391 1.28 9.75 -7.78
C MET A 391 0.04 9.58 -6.88
N ARG A 392 0.21 8.97 -5.71
CA ARG A 392 -0.88 8.78 -4.75
C ARG A 392 -1.36 10.11 -4.17
N GLU A 393 -0.45 10.97 -3.70
CA GLU A 393 -0.77 12.29 -3.15
C GLU A 393 -1.41 13.21 -4.21
N LEU A 394 -0.91 13.18 -5.46
CA LEU A 394 -1.49 13.94 -6.57
C LEU A 394 -2.89 13.45 -6.97
N ALA A 395 -3.17 12.15 -6.82
CA ALA A 395 -4.48 11.58 -7.13
C ALA A 395 -5.52 11.85 -6.03
N ALA A 396 -5.10 12.12 -4.79
CA ALA A 396 -5.97 12.10 -3.61
C ALA A 396 -7.04 13.21 -3.62
N LEU A 397 -6.66 14.46 -3.87
CA LEU A 397 -7.62 15.57 -3.96
C LEU A 397 -8.58 15.47 -5.17
N PRO A 398 -8.11 15.18 -6.41
CA PRO A 398 -9.02 14.91 -7.53
C PRO A 398 -9.99 13.76 -7.26
N LEU A 399 -9.51 12.69 -6.63
CA LEU A 399 -10.33 11.55 -6.23
C LEU A 399 -11.41 11.94 -5.24
N TYR A 400 -11.04 12.72 -4.22
CA TYR A 400 -11.97 13.25 -3.24
C TYR A 400 -13.09 14.05 -3.92
N LEU A 401 -12.73 15.01 -4.78
CA LEU A 401 -13.69 15.84 -5.50
C LEU A 401 -14.63 15.00 -6.37
N TYR A 402 -14.09 14.04 -7.12
CA TYR A 402 -14.88 13.09 -7.92
C TYR A 402 -15.82 12.24 -7.05
N ALA A 403 -15.35 11.77 -5.90
CA ALA A 403 -16.14 10.96 -4.99
C ALA A 403 -17.30 11.75 -4.38
N VAL A 404 -17.03 12.96 -3.87
CA VAL A 404 -18.01 13.80 -3.17
C VAL A 404 -19.06 14.39 -4.11
N VAL A 405 -18.72 14.69 -5.36
CA VAL A 405 -19.71 15.17 -6.35
C VAL A 405 -20.68 14.05 -6.75
N GLY A 406 -20.23 12.80 -6.86
CA GLY A 406 -21.09 11.69 -7.26
C GLY A 406 -21.92 11.09 -6.11
N SER A 407 -23.04 10.48 -6.48
CA SER A 407 -23.93 9.75 -5.56
C SER A 407 -24.19 8.30 -5.96
N THR A 408 -23.60 7.81 -7.04
CA THR A 408 -23.76 6.42 -7.50
C THR A 408 -22.60 5.55 -7.03
N VAL A 409 -22.81 4.28 -6.74
CA VAL A 409 -21.76 3.36 -6.29
C VAL A 409 -21.86 2.09 -7.10
N ASP A 410 -20.80 1.77 -7.84
CA ASP A 410 -20.69 0.49 -8.52
C ASP A 410 -20.13 -0.55 -7.56
N TRP A 411 -20.91 -1.60 -7.34
CA TRP A 411 -20.48 -2.74 -6.57
C TRP A 411 -20.93 -4.03 -7.22
N ARG A 412 -19.94 -4.84 -7.64
CA ARG A 412 -20.15 -6.25 -7.99
C ARG A 412 -21.25 -6.42 -9.06
N ASP A 413 -21.11 -5.63 -10.12
CA ASP A 413 -21.93 -5.59 -11.35
C ASP A 413 -23.29 -4.90 -11.23
N GLN A 414 -23.53 -4.24 -10.10
CA GLN A 414 -24.73 -3.46 -9.85
C GLN A 414 -24.38 -2.03 -9.43
N THR A 415 -25.11 -1.06 -9.97
CA THR A 415 -24.98 0.35 -9.59
C THR A 415 -26.05 0.69 -8.56
N PHE A 416 -25.63 1.36 -7.50
CA PHE A 416 -26.50 1.78 -6.40
C PHE A 416 -26.52 3.30 -6.29
N MET A 417 -27.68 3.88 -5.99
CA MET A 417 -27.81 5.27 -5.59
C MET A 417 -27.63 5.37 -4.08
N LEU A 418 -26.67 6.18 -3.63
CA LEU A 418 -26.44 6.48 -2.23
C LEU A 418 -27.38 7.61 -1.77
N LYS A 419 -28.13 7.33 -0.71
CA LYS A 419 -29.01 8.30 -0.05
C LYS A 419 -28.30 9.05 1.06
N ARG A 420 -28.87 10.21 1.43
CA ARG A 420 -28.34 11.07 2.50
C ARG A 420 -28.41 10.45 3.89
N ASP A 421 -29.26 9.45 4.09
CA ASP A 421 -29.35 8.67 5.33
C ASP A 421 -28.32 7.51 5.39
N GLY A 422 -27.41 7.43 4.40
CA GLY A 422 -26.39 6.39 4.29
C GLY A 422 -26.89 5.07 3.71
N THR A 423 -28.20 4.92 3.49
CA THR A 423 -28.75 3.75 2.80
C THR A 423 -28.50 3.85 1.29
N VAL A 424 -28.73 2.75 0.59
CA VAL A 424 -28.52 2.65 -0.86
C VAL A 424 -29.72 1.98 -1.51
N GLU A 425 -30.01 2.39 -2.73
CA GLU A 425 -31.04 1.77 -3.55
C GLU A 425 -30.42 1.30 -4.87
N PRO A 426 -30.84 0.15 -5.41
CA PRO A 426 -30.40 -0.25 -6.73
C PRO A 426 -30.92 0.74 -7.77
N LEU A 427 -30.03 1.25 -8.62
CA LEU A 427 -30.48 1.91 -9.84
C LEU A 427 -31.00 0.81 -10.76
N ALA A 428 -32.30 0.79 -11.00
CA ALA A 428 -32.87 -0.08 -12.02
C ALA A 428 -32.12 0.15 -13.33
N LEU A 429 -31.65 -0.92 -13.96
CA LEU A 429 -31.30 -0.83 -15.38
C LEU A 429 -32.54 -0.24 -16.08
N PRO A 430 -32.40 0.77 -16.95
CA PRO A 430 -33.54 1.25 -17.71
C PRO A 430 -34.19 0.03 -18.34
N ALA A 431 -35.47 -0.19 -18.04
CA ALA A 431 -36.25 -1.27 -18.62
C ALA A 431 -35.99 -1.23 -20.13
N SER A 432 -35.49 -2.32 -20.69
CA SER A 432 -35.36 -2.44 -22.13
C SER A 432 -36.74 -2.17 -22.72
N SER A 433 -36.94 -0.96 -23.24
CA SER A 433 -38.10 -0.60 -24.03
C SER A 433 -38.18 -1.66 -25.12
N SER A 434 -39.32 -2.36 -25.15
CA SER A 434 -39.71 -3.34 -26.17
C SER A 434 -38.99 -3.09 -27.51
N ALA A 435 -38.07 -3.99 -27.86
CA ALA A 435 -37.42 -3.98 -29.16
C ALA A 435 -38.49 -4.13 -30.26
N PRO A 436 -38.49 -3.30 -31.31
CA PRO A 436 -39.12 -3.70 -32.55
C PRO A 436 -38.27 -4.82 -33.17
N SER A 437 -38.97 -5.84 -33.66
CA SER A 437 -38.43 -6.97 -34.41
C SER A 437 -37.52 -6.54 -35.58
N GLY A 438 -36.36 -7.16 -35.69
CA GLY A 438 -35.61 -7.28 -36.94
C GLY A 438 -34.31 -6.49 -37.01
N GLY A 439 -33.18 -7.20 -36.89
CA GLY A 439 -31.84 -6.69 -37.20
C GLY A 439 -30.78 -7.31 -36.31
N ALA A 440 -30.02 -8.27 -36.84
CA ALA A 440 -28.88 -8.84 -36.14
C ALA A 440 -27.83 -7.75 -35.88
N ILE A 441 -27.59 -7.44 -34.60
CA ILE A 441 -26.49 -6.57 -34.16
C ILE A 441 -25.48 -7.47 -33.46
N ALA A 442 -24.28 -7.52 -34.02
CA ALA A 442 -23.14 -8.21 -33.45
C ALA A 442 -22.80 -7.63 -32.07
N ILE A 443 -22.72 -8.50 -31.06
CA ILE A 443 -22.27 -8.14 -29.71
C ILE A 443 -20.75 -7.98 -29.77
N SER A 444 -20.28 -6.74 -30.00
CA SER A 444 -18.92 -6.35 -29.68
C SER A 444 -18.87 -5.91 -28.21
N SER A 445 -17.96 -6.53 -27.45
CA SER A 445 -17.55 -6.11 -26.11
C SER A 445 -17.26 -4.60 -26.04
N PRO A 446 -17.53 -3.91 -24.92
CA PRO A 446 -17.28 -2.48 -24.82
C PRO A 446 -15.77 -2.25 -24.77
N THR A 447 -15.17 -1.99 -25.93
CA THR A 447 -13.80 -1.50 -26.07
C THR A 447 -13.71 -0.02 -25.70
N SER A 448 -12.48 0.44 -25.46
CA SER A 448 -12.02 1.69 -24.82
C SER A 448 -12.67 3.03 -25.24
N THR A 449 -13.54 3.04 -26.24
CA THR A 449 -14.21 4.24 -26.77
C THR A 449 -15.28 4.82 -25.85
N THR A 450 -15.96 4.01 -25.03
CA THR A 450 -16.98 4.53 -24.09
C THR A 450 -16.35 5.32 -22.94
N PHE A 451 -15.13 4.95 -22.52
CA PHE A 451 -14.35 5.72 -21.54
C PHE A 451 -13.76 7.00 -22.15
N ALA A 452 -13.35 6.97 -23.42
CA ALA A 452 -12.86 8.16 -24.13
C ALA A 452 -13.95 9.24 -24.27
N ASN A 453 -15.20 8.83 -24.49
CA ASN A 453 -16.33 9.76 -24.57
C ASN A 453 -16.76 10.30 -23.20
N LEU A 454 -16.62 9.52 -22.12
CA LEU A 454 -16.91 10.00 -20.76
C LEU A 454 -15.80 10.94 -20.22
N ALA A 455 -14.54 10.70 -20.60
CA ALA A 455 -13.41 11.56 -20.29
C ALA A 455 -13.50 12.95 -20.95
N ASN A 456 -14.22 13.05 -22.07
CA ASN A 456 -14.47 14.32 -22.77
C ASN A 456 -15.60 15.18 -22.15
N THR A 457 -16.24 14.75 -21.05
CA THR A 457 -17.42 15.44 -20.48
C THR A 457 -17.37 15.83 -19.01
N VAL A 458 -16.20 15.89 -18.36
CA VAL A 458 -16.15 16.28 -16.92
C VAL A 458 -15.62 17.69 -16.66
N VAL A 459 -15.04 18.36 -17.66
CA VAL A 459 -14.51 19.73 -17.48
C VAL A 459 -14.82 20.53 -18.75
N PRO A 460 -15.59 21.65 -18.67
CA PRO A 460 -15.84 22.52 -19.82
C PRO A 460 -14.53 22.91 -20.50
N GLN A 461 -14.53 23.00 -21.84
CA GLN A 461 -13.33 23.34 -22.62
C GLN A 461 -12.64 24.62 -22.10
N SER A 462 -13.44 25.60 -21.67
CA SER A 462 -12.98 26.85 -21.04
C SER A 462 -12.19 26.64 -19.74
N THR A 463 -12.57 25.65 -18.94
CA THR A 463 -11.89 25.28 -17.69
C THR A 463 -10.61 24.49 -17.99
N GLN A 464 -10.60 23.63 -19.01
CA GLN A 464 -9.37 22.95 -19.47
C GLN A 464 -8.33 23.95 -19.98
N ASP A 465 -8.76 24.94 -20.77
CA ASP A 465 -7.89 25.98 -21.30
C ASP A 465 -7.41 26.94 -20.21
N SER A 466 -8.25 27.20 -19.20
CA SER A 466 -7.86 27.97 -18.01
C SER A 466 -6.80 27.25 -17.19
N LEU A 467 -6.96 25.93 -16.98
CA LEU A 467 -5.95 25.10 -16.31
C LEU A 467 -4.65 25.03 -17.11
N ARG A 468 -4.71 24.81 -18.43
CA ARG A 468 -3.52 24.83 -19.30
C ARG A 468 -2.80 26.18 -19.25
N LYS A 469 -3.53 27.30 -19.29
CA LYS A 469 -2.97 28.64 -19.15
C LYS A 469 -2.35 28.85 -17.76
N PHE A 470 -2.99 28.35 -16.70
CA PHE A 470 -2.46 28.41 -15.33
C PHE A 470 -1.14 27.65 -15.20
N PHE A 471 -1.07 26.39 -15.65
CA PHE A 471 0.15 25.57 -15.57
C PHE A 471 1.29 26.03 -16.50
N ARG A 472 0.98 26.80 -17.56
CA ARG A 472 2.00 27.43 -18.43
C ARG A 472 2.55 28.75 -17.90
N ARG A 473 2.05 29.26 -16.76
CA ARG A 473 2.60 30.49 -16.18
C ARG A 473 4.05 30.24 -15.72
N PRO A 474 5.01 31.11 -16.06
CA PRO A 474 6.42 30.95 -15.68
C PRO A 474 6.60 30.74 -14.17
N ALA A 475 5.80 31.43 -13.35
CA ALA A 475 5.79 31.26 -11.89
C ALA A 475 5.37 29.83 -11.46
N VAL A 476 4.37 29.23 -12.11
CA VAL A 476 3.91 27.87 -11.79
C VAL A 476 4.93 26.83 -12.24
N ILE A 477 5.52 27.00 -13.43
CA ILE A 477 6.60 26.14 -13.93
C ILE A 477 7.81 26.21 -13.00
N SER A 478 8.22 27.42 -12.58
CA SER A 478 9.35 27.64 -11.66
C SER A 478 9.11 26.97 -10.30
N VAL A 479 7.88 26.99 -9.80
CA VAL A 479 7.51 26.33 -8.54
C VAL A 479 7.56 24.83 -8.68
N VAL A 480 6.87 24.28 -9.68
CA VAL A 480 6.85 22.82 -9.90
C VAL A 480 8.28 22.31 -10.09
N SER A 481 9.10 23.01 -10.88
CA SER A 481 10.50 22.65 -11.09
C SER A 481 11.34 22.77 -9.82
N SER A 482 11.19 23.85 -9.05
CA SER A 482 11.93 24.06 -7.79
C SER A 482 11.53 23.04 -6.72
N THR A 483 10.24 22.75 -6.58
CA THR A 483 9.72 21.74 -5.66
C THR A 483 10.21 20.35 -6.05
N LEU A 484 10.16 19.98 -7.33
CA LEU A 484 10.72 18.71 -7.80
C LEU A 484 12.24 18.64 -7.59
N ALA A 485 12.97 19.74 -7.77
CA ALA A 485 14.41 19.78 -7.52
C ALA A 485 14.75 19.61 -6.03
N VAL A 486 14.00 20.26 -5.12
CA VAL A 486 14.17 20.09 -3.67
C VAL A 486 13.84 18.66 -3.25
N ILE A 487 12.75 18.09 -3.77
CA ILE A 487 12.39 16.69 -3.52
C ILE A 487 13.50 15.77 -4.01
N HIS A 488 14.02 15.97 -5.22
CA HIS A 488 15.10 15.16 -5.79
C HIS A 488 16.37 15.29 -4.95
N PHE A 489 16.72 16.50 -4.51
CA PHE A 489 17.88 16.76 -3.65
C PHE A 489 17.75 16.06 -2.29
N VAL A 490 16.59 16.16 -1.64
CA VAL A 490 16.32 15.46 -0.37
C VAL A 490 16.40 13.94 -0.57
N VAL A 491 15.83 13.42 -1.65
CA VAL A 491 15.92 11.99 -1.98
C VAL A 491 17.36 11.57 -2.25
N ASP A 492 18.16 12.37 -2.95
CA ASP A 492 19.59 12.08 -3.16
C ASP A 492 20.37 12.08 -1.84
N ILE A 493 20.09 13.01 -0.92
CA ILE A 493 20.67 13.01 0.43
C ILE A 493 20.28 11.74 1.18
N LEU A 494 18.99 11.37 1.16
CA LEU A 494 18.50 10.17 1.85
C LEU A 494 19.10 8.89 1.26
N ILE A 495 19.24 8.80 -0.07
CA ILE A 495 19.92 7.67 -0.73
C ILE A 495 21.39 7.61 -0.30
N LYS A 496 22.10 8.75 -0.29
CA LYS A 496 23.49 8.80 0.18
C LYS A 496 23.62 8.41 1.64
N SER A 497 22.74 8.92 2.51
CA SER A 497 22.70 8.59 3.93
C SER A 497 22.41 7.11 4.17
N GLN A 498 21.47 6.50 3.43
CA GLN A 498 21.18 5.07 3.53
C GLN A 498 22.35 4.21 3.04
N ARG A 499 23.09 4.64 2.00
CA ARG A 499 24.29 3.93 1.53
C ARG A 499 25.41 3.99 2.55
N ASN A 500 25.66 5.15 3.16
CA ASN A 500 26.72 5.29 4.16
C ASN A 500 26.44 4.47 5.42
N GLY A 501 25.19 4.43 5.90
CA GLY A 501 24.81 3.61 7.06
C GLY A 501 24.73 2.10 6.79
N ASN A 502 25.05 1.64 5.57
CA ASN A 502 25.17 0.23 5.23
C ASN A 502 26.64 -0.25 5.19
N TYR A 503 27.60 0.68 5.21
CA TYR A 503 29.04 0.35 5.32
C TYR A 503 29.43 0.06 6.78
N GLU A 504 28.78 0.69 7.76
CA GLU A 504 29.06 0.46 9.18
C GLU A 504 28.58 -0.92 9.70
N ASP A 505 27.66 -1.60 8.99
CA ASP A 505 27.15 -2.93 9.39
C ASP A 505 27.93 -4.10 8.72
N GLU A 506 28.84 -3.83 7.76
CA GLU A 506 29.63 -4.86 7.07
C GLU A 506 31.09 -4.99 7.57
N ASP A 507 31.59 -4.03 8.37
CA ASP A 507 32.98 -4.02 8.83
C ASP A 507 33.22 -4.64 10.23
N ASP A 508 32.17 -5.13 10.92
CA ASP A 508 32.27 -5.70 12.28
C ASP A 508 32.58 -7.22 12.32
N ASP A 509 32.64 -7.91 11.18
CA ASP A 509 32.92 -9.36 11.10
C ASP A 509 34.35 -9.72 10.61
N GLU A 510 35.24 -8.73 10.39
CA GLU A 510 36.61 -8.97 9.90
C GLU A 510 37.72 -8.34 10.75
N VAL A 511 37.52 -8.21 12.08
CA VAL A 511 38.59 -7.81 13.01
C VAL A 511 38.79 -8.87 14.10
N SER A 512 39.43 -9.99 13.72
CA SER A 512 39.99 -10.94 14.69
C SER A 512 41.28 -11.64 14.23
N LEU A 513 41.99 -11.07 13.25
CA LEU A 513 43.28 -11.61 12.78
C LEU A 513 44.21 -10.51 12.25
N SER A 514 44.69 -9.60 13.11
CA SER A 514 46.01 -8.96 12.94
C SER A 514 46.40 -8.07 14.14
N GLU A 515 46.49 -8.64 15.35
CA GLU A 515 47.14 -7.93 16.48
C GLU A 515 48.69 -7.95 16.41
N ASP A 516 49.28 -8.66 15.43
CA ASP A 516 50.74 -8.78 15.29
C ASP A 516 51.37 -7.81 14.27
N ALA A 517 50.59 -6.92 13.63
CA ALA A 517 51.11 -5.91 12.69
C ALA A 517 51.25 -4.51 13.30
N MET A 518 50.76 -4.29 14.53
CA MET A 518 50.64 -2.96 15.16
C MET A 518 51.83 -2.59 16.08
N LEU A 519 52.96 -3.28 15.98
CA LEU A 519 54.17 -3.03 16.79
C LEU A 519 55.41 -2.63 15.98
N ALA A 520 55.25 -2.20 14.73
CA ALA A 520 56.38 -1.82 13.86
C ALA A 520 56.31 -0.41 13.23
N GLU A 521 55.22 0.35 13.40
CA GLU A 521 55.10 1.71 12.81
C GLU A 521 55.07 2.86 13.83
N ASP A 522 54.97 2.58 15.13
CA ASP A 522 54.92 3.61 16.19
C ASP A 522 56.30 4.17 16.61
N THR A 523 57.37 3.85 15.87
CA THR A 523 58.74 4.30 16.17
C THR A 523 59.29 5.35 15.20
N LEU A 524 58.44 6.05 14.43
CA LEU A 524 58.95 6.97 13.41
C LEU A 524 58.07 8.20 13.10
N PHE A 525 57.39 8.80 14.09
CA PHE A 525 56.79 10.14 13.93
C PHE A 525 56.80 10.99 15.21
N ILE A 526 57.92 10.95 15.95
CA ILE A 526 58.29 12.03 16.89
C ILE A 526 59.70 12.49 16.54
N ARG A 527 59.82 13.33 15.51
CA ARG A 527 60.85 14.37 15.36
C ARG A 527 60.71 15.06 14.01
N GLU A 528 60.99 16.36 14.02
CA GLU A 528 61.11 17.29 12.89
C GLU A 528 59.82 18.05 12.48
N GLU A 529 59.37 18.90 13.41
CA GLU A 529 59.08 20.30 13.06
C GLU A 529 60.41 21.06 13.17
N GLU A 530 60.93 21.61 12.06
CA GLU A 530 61.63 22.91 11.97
C GLU A 530 62.20 23.13 10.54
N GLU A 531 62.15 24.41 10.11
CA GLU A 531 62.82 25.05 8.95
C GLU A 531 62.23 24.81 7.54
N GLU A 532 61.48 25.77 6.96
CA GLU A 532 61.90 27.02 6.28
C GLU A 532 62.50 26.82 4.86
N GLY A 533 61.88 27.50 3.88
CA GLY A 533 62.62 28.31 2.90
C GLY A 533 63.11 27.69 1.58
N GLU A 534 62.59 28.25 0.47
CA GLU A 534 63.29 28.60 -0.78
C GLU A 534 63.62 27.55 -1.87
N ASP A 535 63.03 27.84 -3.05
CA ASP A 535 63.61 27.97 -4.40
C ASP A 535 64.24 26.82 -5.23
N GLU A 536 63.64 26.70 -6.43
CA GLU A 536 64.20 26.56 -7.80
C GLU A 536 65.37 25.62 -8.16
N LYS A 537 65.11 24.88 -9.26
CA LYS A 537 65.99 24.42 -10.37
C LYS A 537 66.92 23.23 -10.09
N GLU A 538 66.70 22.07 -10.72
CA GLU A 538 67.03 21.68 -12.12
C GLU A 538 68.46 21.09 -12.26
N LEU A 539 68.58 20.08 -13.13
CA LEU A 539 69.74 19.28 -13.57
C LEU A 539 70.07 18.03 -12.73
N GLU A 540 69.82 16.80 -13.20
CA GLU A 540 70.38 16.06 -14.36
C GLU A 540 71.70 15.34 -14.08
N GLN A 541 71.71 14.06 -14.51
CA GLN A 541 72.85 13.15 -14.79
C GLN A 541 73.58 12.61 -13.53
N GLU A 542 73.93 11.33 -13.41
CA GLU A 542 74.35 10.29 -14.37
C GLU A 542 74.20 8.93 -13.63
N LEU A 543 73.47 7.93 -14.13
CA LEU A 543 73.91 6.87 -15.04
C LEU A 543 75.12 6.01 -14.58
N ARG A 544 74.86 4.68 -14.56
CA ARG A 544 75.77 3.50 -14.58
C ARG A 544 76.35 3.06 -13.23
N SER A 545 76.28 1.79 -12.83
CA SER A 545 76.40 0.52 -13.57
C SER A 545 75.84 -0.64 -12.72
N LYS A 546 74.92 -1.47 -13.25
CA LYS A 546 75.09 -2.87 -13.76
C LYS A 546 75.49 -3.89 -12.68
N ASP A 547 75.03 -5.13 -12.59
CA ASP A 547 74.23 -6.10 -13.40
C ASP A 547 74.07 -7.31 -12.42
N THR A 548 72.99 -8.08 -12.24
CA THR A 548 72.45 -9.08 -13.19
C THR A 548 71.28 -9.91 -12.55
N SER A 549 70.22 -10.07 -13.35
CA SER A 549 69.38 -11.29 -13.57
C SER A 549 68.45 -11.88 -12.46
N LYS A 550 67.13 -11.85 -12.75
CA LYS A 550 66.31 -13.05 -13.06
C LYS A 550 64.94 -12.67 -13.67
N LEU A 551 64.42 -13.60 -14.47
CA LEU A 551 63.45 -13.46 -15.57
C LEU A 551 62.02 -13.91 -15.17
N LYS A 552 60.95 -13.21 -15.63
CA LYS A 552 59.77 -13.73 -16.39
C LYS A 552 58.42 -13.00 -16.15
N LEU A 553 57.94 -12.38 -17.25
CA LEU A 553 56.59 -12.32 -17.84
C LEU A 553 55.30 -12.43 -16.99
N ARG A 554 54.41 -11.42 -17.14
CA ARG A 554 53.02 -11.61 -17.60
C ARG A 554 52.35 -10.32 -18.11
N ASN A 555 51.53 -10.49 -19.15
CA ASN A 555 50.91 -9.50 -20.05
C ASN A 555 49.66 -8.78 -19.49
N PRO A 556 49.28 -7.60 -20.03
CA PRO A 556 47.89 -7.15 -20.24
C PRO A 556 47.54 -7.20 -21.76
N PRO A 557 46.40 -6.70 -22.28
CA PRO A 557 44.99 -6.61 -21.84
C PRO A 557 44.03 -7.31 -22.86
N LEU A 558 42.71 -7.31 -22.64
CA LEU A 558 41.73 -7.59 -23.72
C LEU A 558 40.54 -6.61 -23.70
N LYS A 559 40.53 -5.69 -24.67
CA LYS A 559 39.38 -4.96 -25.22
C LYS A 559 38.91 -5.68 -26.48
N ARG A 560 37.59 -5.79 -26.73
CA ARG A 560 36.99 -5.88 -28.08
C ARG A 560 35.56 -5.30 -28.11
N PRO A 561 35.05 -4.88 -29.30
CA PRO A 561 34.32 -3.63 -29.49
C PRO A 561 32.81 -3.82 -29.71
N HIS A 562 32.02 -2.77 -29.45
CA HIS A 562 30.66 -2.65 -29.98
C HIS A 562 30.60 -1.62 -31.10
N LEU A 563 30.28 -2.12 -32.31
CA LEU A 563 29.95 -1.33 -33.49
C LEU A 563 28.62 -0.57 -33.28
N ARG A 564 28.62 0.71 -33.65
CA ARG A 564 27.43 1.48 -34.00
C ARG A 564 26.92 1.04 -35.37
N HIS A 565 25.64 0.68 -35.49
CA HIS A 565 24.88 0.89 -36.71
C HIS A 565 23.49 1.45 -36.38
N ARG A 566 23.19 2.55 -37.05
CA ARG A 566 21.95 3.33 -37.05
C ARG A 566 21.15 2.89 -38.26
N ALA A 567 19.94 2.39 -38.07
CA ALA A 567 18.94 2.32 -39.14
C ALA A 567 17.55 2.58 -38.54
N THR A 568 17.05 3.77 -38.86
CA THR A 568 15.68 4.24 -38.75
C THR A 568 14.75 3.44 -39.66
N TYR A 569 13.59 3.02 -39.19
CA TYR A 569 12.42 2.81 -40.07
C TYR A 569 11.14 3.31 -39.41
N ASN A 570 10.52 4.26 -40.09
CA ASN A 570 9.17 4.78 -39.90
C ASN A 570 8.14 3.68 -40.24
N CYS A 571 7.03 3.64 -39.51
CA CYS A 571 5.82 2.96 -39.97
C CYS A 571 4.78 4.03 -40.28
N SER A 572 4.57 4.27 -41.58
CA SER A 572 3.50 5.09 -42.13
C SER A 572 2.37 4.20 -42.62
N SER A 573 1.16 4.64 -42.31
CA SER A 573 -0.13 4.22 -42.88
C SER A 573 -0.15 4.14 -44.41
N SER A 574 -0.81 3.11 -44.94
CA SER A 574 -1.66 3.24 -46.14
C SER A 574 -2.62 2.06 -46.27
N SER A 575 -3.84 2.41 -46.66
CA SER A 575 -5.00 1.62 -47.03
C SER A 575 -4.90 1.00 -48.43
N ASP A 576 -5.92 0.20 -48.74
CA ASP A 576 -6.41 -0.30 -50.05
C ASP A 576 -6.11 -1.79 -50.32
N ASP A 577 -6.87 -2.55 -51.09
CA ASP A 577 -8.31 -2.88 -51.22
C ASP A 577 -8.37 -4.07 -52.22
N GLY A 578 -9.41 -4.91 -52.19
CA GLY A 578 -9.72 -6.00 -53.14
C GLY A 578 -9.31 -7.40 -52.64
N GLY A 579 -10.21 -8.35 -52.34
CA GLY A 579 -11.30 -8.94 -53.15
C GLY A 579 -10.81 -10.31 -53.67
N ILE A 580 -11.38 -11.47 -53.32
CA ILE A 580 -12.59 -12.08 -53.94
C ILE A 580 -12.90 -13.46 -53.30
N GLU A 581 -14.20 -13.68 -53.05
CA GLU A 581 -15.08 -14.89 -53.10
C GLU A 581 -14.93 -16.19 -52.27
N TYR A 582 -16.16 -16.71 -52.04
CA TYR A 582 -16.69 -17.79 -51.23
C TYR A 582 -16.50 -19.21 -51.81
N GLU A 583 -16.55 -20.25 -50.95
CA GLU A 583 -17.62 -21.28 -51.02
C GLU A 583 -17.63 -22.24 -49.80
N ILE A 584 -18.85 -22.57 -49.37
CA ILE A 584 -19.21 -23.53 -48.32
C ILE A 584 -19.64 -24.82 -49.01
N VAL A 585 -19.18 -26.00 -48.57
CA VAL A 585 -19.96 -27.25 -48.72
C VAL A 585 -19.85 -28.13 -47.48
N SER A 586 -21.01 -28.44 -46.92
CA SER A 586 -21.32 -29.44 -45.90
C SER A 586 -21.30 -30.86 -46.44
N ALA A 587 -20.98 -31.86 -45.62
CA ALA A 587 -21.48 -33.23 -45.81
C ALA A 587 -21.68 -33.96 -44.47
N THR A 588 -22.94 -34.32 -44.22
CA THR A 588 -23.43 -35.27 -43.20
C THR A 588 -23.60 -36.68 -43.79
N LYS A 589 -23.80 -37.67 -42.89
CA LYS A 589 -24.33 -39.05 -43.06
C LYS A 589 -23.27 -40.16 -43.23
N ASP A 590 -23.41 -41.38 -42.72
CA ASP A 590 -24.45 -42.09 -41.95
C ASP A 590 -23.82 -43.34 -41.27
N GLU A 591 -24.46 -43.81 -40.21
CA GLU A 591 -24.63 -45.19 -39.67
C GLU A 591 -23.60 -46.32 -39.91
N ALA A 592 -23.19 -47.01 -38.82
CA ALA A 592 -23.48 -48.45 -38.58
C ALA A 592 -22.80 -49.00 -37.30
N GLN A 593 -23.62 -49.59 -36.41
CA GLN A 593 -23.27 -50.52 -35.32
C GLN A 593 -23.31 -51.99 -35.82
N PRO A 594 -23.20 -53.06 -34.99
CA PRO A 594 -22.25 -53.44 -33.93
C PRO A 594 -21.83 -54.95 -34.05
N ARG A 595 -21.00 -55.45 -33.10
CA ARG A 595 -20.82 -56.86 -32.61
C ARG A 595 -19.35 -57.03 -32.15
N ARG A 596 -18.95 -57.74 -31.09
CA ARG A 596 -19.55 -58.75 -30.21
C ARG A 596 -18.52 -59.04 -29.07
N SER A 597 -19.02 -59.29 -27.84
CA SER A 597 -18.61 -60.37 -26.87
C SER A 597 -17.11 -60.68 -26.61
N ALA A 598 -16.60 -60.99 -25.41
CA ALA A 598 -17.19 -61.48 -24.17
C ALA A 598 -16.07 -61.77 -23.12
N ARG A 599 -16.46 -61.78 -21.82
CA ARG A 599 -16.00 -62.67 -20.71
C ARG A 599 -14.52 -62.55 -20.24
N ILE A 600 -14.13 -62.71 -18.95
CA ILE A 600 -14.75 -63.16 -17.69
C ILE A 600 -13.80 -62.84 -16.51
N ARG A 601 -14.40 -62.56 -15.32
CA ARG A 601 -14.01 -62.73 -13.89
C ARG A 601 -12.57 -62.47 -13.40
N MET A 602 -12.27 -61.82 -12.25
CA MET A 602 -12.80 -61.66 -10.86
C MET A 602 -11.87 -62.33 -9.81
N GLN A 603 -11.83 -61.70 -8.62
CA GLN A 603 -11.28 -62.07 -7.28
C GLN A 603 -9.87 -61.57 -6.96
N MET A 604 -9.67 -60.64 -5.98
CA MET A 604 -9.69 -60.79 -4.49
C MET A 604 -8.61 -61.77 -4.01
N GLU A 605 -7.74 -61.56 -3.02
CA GLU A 605 -7.77 -60.77 -1.79
C GLU A 605 -6.39 -60.82 -1.08
N SER A 606 -6.07 -59.77 -0.30
CA SER A 606 -5.38 -59.75 1.02
C SER A 606 -3.90 -60.19 1.28
N LYS A 607 -3.28 -59.38 2.19
CA LYS A 607 -2.35 -59.69 3.32
C LYS A 607 -0.81 -59.58 3.18
N ALA A 608 -0.30 -58.61 3.97
CA ALA A 608 0.66 -58.74 5.10
C ALA A 608 2.18 -58.51 4.91
N MET A 609 2.67 -57.54 5.72
CA MET A 609 3.94 -57.38 6.49
C MET A 609 5.30 -57.92 5.98
N GLY A 610 6.35 -57.08 6.12
CA GLY A 610 7.70 -57.55 6.49
C GLY A 610 8.93 -56.80 5.95
N SER A 611 9.48 -55.89 6.76
CA SER A 611 10.92 -55.62 7.02
C SER A 611 12.04 -55.63 5.94
N GLN A 612 12.76 -54.48 5.92
CA GLN A 612 14.22 -54.27 6.00
C GLN A 612 15.21 -54.57 4.83
N GLN A 613 16.08 -53.55 4.64
CA GLN A 613 17.49 -53.51 4.21
C GLN A 613 17.86 -53.60 2.71
N GLY A 614 18.65 -52.59 2.27
CA GLY A 614 19.32 -52.52 0.96
C GLY A 614 20.56 -53.42 0.85
N PRO A 615 21.29 -53.43 -0.29
CA PRO A 615 22.19 -52.33 -0.66
C PRO A 615 22.29 -52.00 -2.19
N LYS A 616 22.97 -50.88 -2.53
CA LYS A 616 23.38 -50.40 -3.87
C LYS A 616 24.66 -51.13 -4.37
N PRO A 617 25.22 -50.86 -5.59
CA PRO A 617 24.65 -50.65 -6.94
C PRO A 617 25.36 -51.56 -8.01
N PRO A 618 25.10 -51.39 -9.33
CA PRO A 618 26.16 -50.79 -10.17
C PRO A 618 25.68 -49.90 -11.33
N VAL A 619 26.66 -49.19 -11.90
CA VAL A 619 26.62 -48.19 -12.97
C VAL A 619 26.58 -48.84 -14.35
N PHE A 620 25.75 -48.35 -15.28
CA PHE A 620 26.01 -48.40 -16.73
C PHE A 620 25.31 -47.26 -17.49
N SER A 621 25.94 -46.88 -18.60
CA SER A 621 25.80 -45.63 -19.36
C SER A 621 24.85 -45.69 -20.57
N ARG A 622 24.27 -44.52 -20.90
CA ARG A 622 23.85 -43.95 -22.22
C ARG A 622 22.83 -44.71 -23.08
N THR A 623 21.71 -44.02 -23.41
CA THR A 623 21.49 -43.31 -24.70
C THR A 623 20.18 -42.50 -24.66
N ARG A 624 20.23 -41.21 -25.06
CA ARG A 624 19.12 -40.25 -25.06
C ARG A 624 18.39 -40.34 -26.42
N SER A 625 17.09 -40.63 -26.43
CA SER A 625 16.25 -40.71 -27.64
C SER A 625 15.61 -39.36 -27.97
N GLU A 626 15.26 -39.13 -29.23
CA GLU A 626 14.78 -37.87 -29.84
C GLU A 626 13.51 -37.22 -29.22
N VAL A 627 12.92 -37.80 -28.18
CA VAL A 627 11.86 -37.18 -27.39
C VAL A 627 12.40 -36.09 -26.44
N ASP A 628 13.69 -36.15 -26.09
CA ASP A 628 14.31 -35.20 -25.15
C ASP A 628 14.68 -33.85 -25.79
N VAL A 629 14.76 -33.74 -27.11
CA VAL A 629 15.12 -32.49 -27.81
C VAL A 629 13.93 -31.53 -27.92
N LEU A 630 12.70 -32.05 -27.88
CA LEU A 630 11.47 -31.25 -27.86
C LEU A 630 11.08 -30.81 -26.45
N MET A 631 11.37 -31.62 -25.42
CA MET A 631 11.21 -31.20 -24.01
C MET A 631 12.29 -30.24 -23.54
N ASP A 632 13.56 -30.36 -24.00
CA ASP A 632 14.60 -29.39 -23.63
C ASP A 632 14.30 -27.97 -24.17
N ARG A 633 13.61 -27.82 -25.32
CA ARG A 633 13.24 -26.50 -25.84
C ARG A 633 12.09 -25.83 -25.06
N GLN A 634 11.09 -26.59 -24.60
CA GLN A 634 10.03 -26.05 -23.73
C GLN A 634 10.53 -25.80 -22.30
N LEU A 635 11.42 -26.65 -21.77
CA LEU A 635 12.04 -26.44 -20.47
C LEU A 635 13.00 -25.24 -20.46
N THR A 636 13.67 -24.89 -21.57
CA THR A 636 14.54 -23.70 -21.61
C THR A 636 13.79 -22.38 -21.66
N GLU A 637 12.56 -22.32 -22.16
CA GLU A 637 11.75 -21.09 -22.16
C GLU A 637 11.04 -20.88 -20.81
N ASP A 638 10.55 -21.96 -20.18
CA ASP A 638 9.99 -21.90 -18.82
C ASP A 638 11.08 -21.66 -17.75
N ASP A 639 12.30 -22.16 -17.94
CA ASP A 639 13.44 -21.95 -17.03
C ASP A 639 14.05 -20.54 -17.19
N ALA A 640 13.94 -19.91 -18.37
CA ALA A 640 14.32 -18.51 -18.57
C ALA A 640 13.32 -17.53 -17.91
N LEU A 641 12.03 -17.86 -17.91
CA LEU A 641 11.00 -17.09 -17.20
C LEU A 641 11.07 -17.30 -15.68
N SER A 642 11.38 -18.53 -15.24
CA SER A 642 11.63 -18.87 -13.83
C SER A 642 12.87 -18.14 -13.27
N LYS A 643 13.98 -18.13 -14.01
CA LYS A 643 15.23 -17.46 -13.60
C LYS A 643 15.18 -15.93 -13.68
N ALA A 644 14.28 -15.35 -14.46
CA ALA A 644 14.05 -13.90 -14.49
C ALA A 644 13.22 -13.41 -13.29
N VAL A 645 12.49 -14.29 -12.61
CA VAL A 645 11.57 -13.96 -11.51
C VAL A 645 12.09 -14.43 -10.14
N GLU A 646 13.04 -15.37 -10.11
CA GLU A 646 13.64 -15.92 -8.89
C GLU A 646 14.29 -14.91 -7.92
N PRO A 647 14.86 -13.77 -8.34
CA PRO A 647 15.37 -12.76 -7.41
C PRO A 647 14.29 -12.06 -6.58
N TYR A 648 13.01 -12.19 -6.93
CA TYR A 648 11.90 -11.45 -6.30
C TYR A 648 10.90 -12.32 -5.53
N LEU A 649 11.01 -13.66 -5.59
CA LEU A 649 10.04 -14.57 -4.94
C LEU A 649 10.59 -15.36 -3.75
N SER A 650 11.91 -15.51 -3.59
CA SER A 650 12.48 -16.39 -2.55
C SER A 650 12.91 -15.66 -1.26
N ASP A 651 13.08 -14.34 -1.28
CA ASP A 651 13.87 -13.67 -0.24
C ASP A 651 13.07 -13.16 0.98
N SER A 652 11.75 -12.97 0.88
CA SER A 652 10.95 -12.40 1.99
C SER A 652 10.41 -13.42 3.00
N LEU A 653 10.10 -14.65 2.56
CA LEU A 653 9.56 -15.71 3.42
C LEU A 653 10.67 -16.56 4.08
N SER A 654 11.82 -16.70 3.41
CA SER A 654 13.01 -17.39 3.91
C SER A 654 13.72 -16.61 5.02
N ARG A 655 13.88 -15.28 4.85
CA ARG A 655 14.66 -14.44 5.79
C ARG A 655 14.03 -14.35 7.18
N ARG A 656 12.72 -14.11 7.31
CA ARG A 656 12.06 -14.09 8.65
C ARG A 656 12.17 -15.41 9.42
N GLY A 657 12.28 -16.55 8.72
CA GLY A 657 12.52 -17.85 9.34
C GLY A 657 13.96 -18.06 9.81
N ARG A 658 14.94 -17.54 9.05
CA ARG A 658 16.38 -17.68 9.31
C ARG A 658 16.85 -16.76 10.43
N THR A 659 16.48 -15.47 10.39
CA THR A 659 16.85 -14.48 11.42
C THR A 659 16.31 -14.84 12.81
N ARG A 660 15.21 -15.61 12.88
CA ARG A 660 14.62 -16.06 14.15
C ARG A 660 15.39 -17.22 14.80
N ARG A 661 16.11 -18.03 14.01
CA ARG A 661 17.06 -19.04 14.55
C ARG A 661 18.33 -18.36 15.05
N ASP A 662 18.82 -17.36 14.35
CA ASP A 662 20.08 -16.69 14.71
C ASP A 662 19.92 -15.83 15.99
N LEU A 663 18.78 -15.16 16.15
CA LEU A 663 18.42 -14.46 17.40
C LEU A 663 18.13 -15.41 18.58
N SER A 664 17.81 -16.69 18.31
CA SER A 664 17.66 -17.72 19.34
C SER A 664 18.99 -18.36 19.73
N ALA A 665 19.97 -18.37 18.82
CA ALA A 665 21.30 -18.90 19.07
C ALA A 665 22.17 -17.89 19.83
N SER A 666 22.08 -16.60 19.49
CA SER A 666 22.83 -15.53 20.16
C SER A 666 22.39 -15.30 21.63
N ALA A 667 21.12 -15.57 21.96
CA ALA A 667 20.62 -15.51 23.35
C ALA A 667 21.07 -16.68 24.26
N LYS A 668 21.73 -17.71 23.70
CA LYS A 668 22.26 -18.85 24.49
C LYS A 668 23.74 -18.70 24.88
N PHE A 669 24.43 -17.66 24.44
CA PHE A 669 25.86 -17.45 24.70
C PHE A 669 26.20 -16.28 25.63
N LYS A 670 25.21 -15.74 26.38
CA LYS A 670 25.44 -14.73 27.43
C LYS A 670 25.01 -15.21 28.83
N ASN A 671 25.39 -16.43 29.18
CA ASN A 671 25.41 -16.92 30.56
C ASN A 671 26.40 -18.08 30.68
N THR A 672 27.67 -17.74 30.77
CA THR A 672 28.76 -18.46 31.48
C THR A 672 29.90 -17.49 31.66
#